data_AF-A0AAV8SD11-F1
#
_entry.id   AF-A0AAV8SD11-F1
#
_cell.length_a   1.000
_cell.length_b   1.000
_cell.length_c   1.000
_cell.angle_alpha   90.00
_cell.angle_beta   90.00
_cell.angle_gamma   90.00
#
_symmetry.space_group_name_H-M   'P 1'
#
loop_
_entity.id
_entity.type
_entity.pdbx_description
1 polymer ?
#
loop_
_entity_poly.entity_id
_entity_poly.type
_entity_poly.pdbx_seq_one_letter_code
_entity_poly.pdbx_strand_id
1 'polypeptide(L)'
;MPTSRVSTTSMQTLDSKLFPILALPILPLSNYQIYISVPSITQSTKPRTHSQLLLALKKDVWTRNQTHKTALSQPKKGTQEPVFIDHSVDMDELSASISQTRNEHELHCLLSPYKDRQLSIRFMVSLMSREHDWQRSLALLDWVNEIARYTPSVFAYNVVLRNVLRAKRWELAHGLFVEMRERALAPDRYTYSTLITHFGKAGMFDSSLFWLQQMEQDRVSGDLVLYSNLIELARKLRDYSKAISIFMRLKRSGITPDLVAYNSMINVFGKARYFREARLLIKEMRDIGVTPDTVSYSTLLSVFVENGKFVEALSVFSEMNEVKCPLDLTTCNIMIDVYGQLDMSKEADRLFWSMRKMGIEPNVVSYNTLLRVYGEAELFGEAIHLFRLMQRKDIDQNVVTYNTMIKIYGKSLEHEKATNLVQEMQKRGIEPNAITYSTIISIWEKAGKLDRAAMLFQKLRISGVKIDEVLYQTMIVAYERAGLVGHAKRLLHELKRPVNINRETAIRILARAGRIEEATWVFRQAFDAGDVKDISVFGCMIDLFSRNKKHANAIEVFEKMRGAGYFPDSDVITLVLNAYGKLRDFEKADALYREMQEEGCVFPDEVHFQMLSLYGAKQDFSMIESLFERLDSDPNMNKKELYLVVASFMKRLKSYYMHLRHQQTNERRRWIFPLAIGSVVSLFLLFLTTLTSSDGSPFVPFSRSFSVLGSKFVETKLHPIPVSTLPPPPRFAFLISGSTGDGNMLKRTLMALYHPRNQYVVHLDRASSTEERLDLGEFVKHHPVFVKFGNVKMIAKANLVTYRGPTMVANTLHAAAILLKESGDWDWFINLSASDYPLVTQDDLLHTFLHLPRDLNFIDHTSNIGWKEFQRAKPIIIDPGLYMTKKADVFWVTQRRSVPTAFKLFTGSAWMLLSRPFIDYTIWGWDNLPRTVLMYYANFLSSPEGYFHTVICSAQEFRNTTVNSDLHFISWDNPPKQHPHFLNLSDMQKMIDSNAPFARKFHQDDPVLDKIDSELLSRGPGMLTPGGWCIGSRENGTDPCSTIGDISILRPGPGEKRLGTLISSLLSNENFRPRQCK
;
A
#
# COMPACT_ATOMS: atom_id res chain seq x y z
N MET A 1 -20.21 -14.74 70.79
CA MET A 1 -19.93 -16.01 70.08
C MET A 1 -20.64 -15.97 68.73
N PRO A 2 -20.22 -16.73 67.69
CA PRO A 2 -18.90 -16.77 67.03
C PRO A 2 -19.07 -16.51 65.49
N THR A 3 -18.10 -16.38 64.56
CA THR A 3 -16.65 -16.05 64.44
C THR A 3 -16.38 -15.92 62.91
N SER A 4 -15.41 -15.20 62.34
CA SER A 4 -14.42 -14.18 62.79
C SER A 4 -13.56 -13.72 61.60
N ARG A 5 -12.93 -12.53 61.67
CA ARG A 5 -11.63 -12.09 61.08
C ARG A 5 -11.27 -12.45 59.60
N VAL A 6 -10.66 -11.58 58.78
CA VAL A 6 -10.15 -10.21 58.97
C VAL A 6 -10.07 -9.45 57.62
N SER A 7 -9.95 -8.12 57.70
CA SER A 7 -10.03 -7.12 56.61
C SER A 7 -8.71 -6.71 55.96
N THR A 8 -8.77 -6.16 54.73
CA THR A 8 -7.96 -5.00 54.31
C THR A 8 -8.73 -4.06 53.35
N THR A 9 -8.56 -2.75 53.57
CA THR A 9 -9.04 -1.57 52.79
C THR A 9 -8.04 -1.21 51.66
N SER A 10 -8.28 -0.49 50.56
CA SER A 10 -9.37 0.31 49.94
C SER A 10 -9.01 1.80 49.71
N MET A 11 -9.31 2.31 48.50
CA MET A 11 -9.38 3.73 48.05
C MET A 11 -8.09 4.55 47.73
N GLN A 12 -7.87 4.69 46.42
CA GLN A 12 -7.78 5.95 45.63
C GLN A 12 -6.74 7.07 45.89
N THR A 13 -5.95 7.31 44.81
CA THR A 13 -5.51 8.61 44.22
C THR A 13 -4.71 9.64 45.04
N LEU A 14 -3.51 9.97 44.56
CA LEU A 14 -3.07 11.37 44.39
C LEU A 14 -1.92 11.53 43.36
N ASP A 15 -2.01 12.59 42.55
CA ASP A 15 -1.02 13.51 41.96
C ASP A 15 0.41 13.12 41.51
N SER A 16 0.86 13.89 40.51
CA SER A 16 2.21 13.91 39.96
C SER A 16 3.12 14.95 40.64
N LYS A 17 4.41 14.61 40.82
CA LYS A 17 5.49 15.59 40.99
C LYS A 17 6.72 15.18 40.17
N LEU A 18 7.36 16.18 39.57
CA LEU A 18 8.56 16.10 38.74
C LEU A 18 9.63 17.06 39.34
N PHE A 19 10.77 17.23 38.66
CA PHE A 19 11.96 18.02 39.06
C PHE A 19 12.94 17.31 40.04
N PRO A 20 14.23 17.70 40.07
CA PRO A 20 14.86 18.86 39.40
C PRO A 20 15.95 18.55 38.37
N ILE A 21 16.26 19.60 37.59
CA ILE A 21 17.48 19.73 36.79
C ILE A 21 18.61 20.25 37.69
N LEU A 22 19.84 19.78 37.48
CA LEU A 22 21.07 20.45 37.92
C LEU A 22 21.95 20.71 36.69
N ALA A 23 22.66 21.84 36.68
CA ALA A 23 23.27 22.38 35.46
C ALA A 23 24.72 22.80 35.64
N LEU A 24 25.53 22.52 34.61
CA LEU A 24 26.79 23.21 34.24
C LEU A 24 27.96 23.03 35.25
N PRO A 25 29.24 23.09 34.80
CA PRO A 25 29.82 24.20 34.02
C PRO A 25 30.38 23.87 32.63
N ILE A 26 30.43 24.91 31.80
CA ILE A 26 31.30 25.04 30.62
C ILE A 26 32.58 25.76 31.07
N LEU A 27 33.74 25.43 30.49
CA LEU A 27 34.89 26.31 30.12
C LEU A 27 35.95 25.43 29.37
N PRO A 28 36.98 25.99 28.68
CA PRO A 28 37.38 25.47 27.36
C PRO A 28 38.91 25.24 27.23
N LEU A 29 39.48 25.54 26.04
CA LEU A 29 40.89 25.45 25.62
C LEU A 29 41.36 24.04 25.19
N SER A 30 42.34 23.88 24.29
CA SER A 30 42.81 24.74 23.17
C SER A 30 43.73 23.93 22.23
N ASN A 31 44.01 24.46 21.03
CA ASN A 31 44.98 23.99 20.03
C ASN A 31 46.23 23.26 20.57
N TYR A 32 46.65 22.19 19.88
CA TYR A 32 48.06 22.02 19.47
C TYR A 32 48.15 21.24 18.16
N GLN A 33 48.90 21.78 17.19
CA GLN A 33 49.47 21.02 16.07
C GLN A 33 50.88 20.57 16.46
N ILE A 34 51.39 19.45 15.90
CA ILE A 34 52.65 19.38 15.13
C ILE A 34 53.01 17.92 14.78
N TYR A 35 53.44 17.74 13.53
CA TYR A 35 54.22 16.66 12.90
C TYR A 35 54.67 15.43 13.71
N ILE A 36 54.53 14.25 13.07
CA ILE A 36 55.60 13.24 12.95
C ILE A 36 55.68 12.76 11.49
N SER A 37 56.88 12.44 11.01
CA SER A 37 57.22 12.08 9.63
C SER A 37 57.00 10.60 9.29
N VAL A 38 56.75 10.30 8.01
CA VAL A 38 56.86 8.94 7.43
C VAL A 38 57.89 8.97 6.29
N PRO A 39 58.92 8.09 6.29
CA PRO A 39 59.94 8.04 5.24
C PRO A 39 59.48 7.29 3.98
N SER A 40 60.30 7.34 2.93
CA SER A 40 59.92 6.99 1.56
C SER A 40 60.62 5.74 1.00
N ILE A 41 59.96 5.09 0.02
CA ILE A 41 60.48 4.10 -0.95
C ILE A 41 60.77 2.68 -0.42
N THR A 42 59.90 1.73 -0.78
CA THR A 42 60.27 0.61 -1.69
C THR A 42 59.00 -0.10 -2.21
N GLN A 43 59.13 -0.82 -3.34
CA GLN A 43 58.00 -1.39 -4.08
C GLN A 43 57.72 -2.85 -3.67
N SER A 44 56.45 -3.22 -3.51
CA SER A 44 55.95 -4.53 -3.93
C SER A 44 54.42 -4.53 -4.12
N THR A 45 53.92 -5.50 -4.87
CA THR A 45 52.57 -5.59 -5.43
C THR A 45 51.43 -5.60 -4.41
N LYS A 46 50.32 -4.91 -4.73
CA LYS A 46 48.99 -5.13 -4.13
C LYS A 46 47.92 -5.27 -5.23
N PRO A 47 46.87 -6.09 -5.01
CA PRO A 47 45.76 -6.24 -5.95
C PRO A 47 44.87 -4.99 -5.99
N ARG A 48 44.14 -4.80 -7.10
CA ARG A 48 43.26 -3.65 -7.33
C ARG A 48 42.01 -3.71 -6.44
N THR A 49 41.77 -2.69 -5.63
CA THR A 49 40.45 -2.40 -5.05
C THR A 49 39.64 -1.52 -6.01
N HIS A 50 38.32 -1.71 -6.04
CA HIS A 50 37.44 -1.19 -7.10
C HIS A 50 37.09 0.31 -6.98
N SER A 51 37.67 1.02 -6.00
CA SER A 51 37.24 2.36 -5.55
C SER A 51 37.99 3.55 -6.17
N GLN A 52 38.98 3.34 -7.04
CA GLN A 52 39.77 4.42 -7.66
C GLN A 52 39.64 4.54 -9.20
N LEU A 53 38.68 3.85 -9.82
CA LEU A 53 38.42 3.92 -11.27
C LEU A 53 37.22 4.83 -11.66
N LEU A 54 36.53 5.43 -10.69
CA LEU A 54 35.29 6.21 -10.89
C LEU A 54 35.48 7.73 -10.84
N LEU A 55 36.63 8.23 -11.32
CA LEU A 55 36.97 9.67 -11.34
C LEU A 55 37.38 10.17 -12.73
N ALA A 56 37.01 9.45 -13.79
CA ALA A 56 37.44 9.71 -15.17
C ALA A 56 36.39 9.33 -16.25
N LEU A 57 35.12 9.70 -16.05
CA LEU A 57 34.10 9.69 -17.10
C LEU A 57 33.43 11.08 -17.20
N LYS A 58 33.86 11.86 -18.19
CA LYS A 58 33.24 13.15 -18.53
C LYS A 58 31.94 12.96 -19.33
N LYS A 59 31.14 14.03 -19.40
CA LYS A 59 30.14 14.23 -20.45
C LYS A 59 30.81 14.14 -21.82
N ASP A 60 30.62 13.03 -22.52
CA ASP A 60 31.00 12.83 -23.91
C ASP A 60 29.96 11.91 -24.58
N VAL A 61 28.97 12.52 -25.25
CA VAL A 61 28.04 11.80 -26.15
C VAL A 61 27.99 12.51 -27.51
N TRP A 62 27.83 13.84 -27.55
CA TRP A 62 27.96 14.64 -28.77
C TRP A 62 28.65 16.00 -28.52
N THR A 63 29.94 16.12 -28.85
CA THR A 63 30.41 17.00 -29.95
C THR A 63 31.93 16.98 -30.04
N ARG A 64 32.46 17.17 -31.26
CA ARG A 64 33.90 17.17 -31.55
C ARG A 64 34.34 18.61 -31.80
N ASN A 65 35.26 19.11 -30.98
CA ASN A 65 36.07 20.33 -31.15
C ASN A 65 35.43 21.52 -31.89
N GLN A 66 35.17 22.62 -31.17
CA GLN A 66 35.93 23.84 -31.46
C GLN A 66 36.03 24.76 -30.24
N THR A 67 37.17 25.44 -30.13
CA THR A 67 37.46 26.38 -29.04
C THR A 67 37.21 27.80 -29.52
N HIS A 68 36.58 28.64 -28.70
CA HIS A 68 36.91 30.06 -28.65
C HIS A 68 36.64 30.63 -27.26
N LYS A 69 37.66 31.25 -26.67
CA LYS A 69 37.51 32.13 -25.50
C LYS A 69 37.22 33.54 -25.99
N THR A 70 36.26 34.21 -25.36
CA THR A 70 36.19 35.67 -25.27
C THR A 70 35.49 36.02 -23.97
N ALA A 71 35.97 37.07 -23.29
CA ALA A 71 35.40 37.56 -22.04
C ALA A 71 35.04 39.03 -22.23
N LEU A 72 33.87 39.47 -21.74
CA LEU A 72 33.49 40.88 -21.71
C LEU A 72 32.37 41.14 -20.69
N SER A 73 32.56 42.22 -19.92
CA SER A 73 31.58 43.09 -19.23
C SER A 73 30.26 42.53 -18.65
N GLN A 74 30.06 42.76 -17.35
CA GLN A 74 28.72 42.89 -16.75
C GLN A 74 28.00 44.15 -17.27
N PRO A 75 26.68 44.09 -17.52
CA PRO A 75 25.78 45.25 -17.42
C PRO A 75 24.96 45.24 -16.12
N LYS A 76 24.40 46.40 -15.78
CA LYS A 76 23.82 46.75 -14.47
C LYS A 76 22.49 46.04 -14.16
N LYS A 77 22.15 45.96 -12.86
CA LYS A 77 20.77 45.69 -12.40
C LYS A 77 19.78 46.66 -13.04
N GLY A 78 18.75 46.14 -13.68
CA GLY A 78 17.52 46.85 -13.99
C GLY A 78 16.34 46.14 -13.32
N THR A 79 15.47 46.90 -12.66
CA THR A 79 14.18 46.37 -12.16
C THR A 79 13.22 46.22 -13.34
N GLN A 80 12.70 45.01 -13.54
CA GLN A 80 11.58 44.75 -14.45
C GLN A 80 10.51 43.93 -13.74
N GLU A 81 9.26 44.26 -14.01
CA GLU A 81 8.06 43.61 -13.50
C GLU A 81 7.81 42.29 -14.27
N PRO A 82 7.03 41.34 -13.72
CA PRO A 82 6.75 40.07 -14.40
C PRO A 82 5.84 40.29 -15.62
N VAL A 83 6.44 40.30 -16.82
CA VAL A 83 5.74 40.39 -18.10
C VAL A 83 4.97 39.10 -18.42
N PHE A 84 3.90 39.25 -19.19
CA PHE A 84 2.90 38.21 -19.50
C PHE A 84 3.45 37.02 -20.31
N ILE A 85 2.74 35.89 -20.24
CA ILE A 85 3.00 34.70 -21.07
C ILE A 85 2.45 34.95 -22.48
N ASP A 86 3.28 34.72 -23.50
CA ASP A 86 2.84 34.68 -24.90
C ASP A 86 2.14 33.35 -25.22
N HIS A 87 1.03 33.41 -25.94
CA HIS A 87 0.23 32.26 -26.38
C HIS A 87 0.60 31.76 -27.80
N SER A 88 1.64 32.31 -28.43
CA SER A 88 2.02 32.04 -29.82
C SER A 88 2.68 30.67 -30.12
N VAL A 89 2.96 29.84 -29.12
CA VAL A 89 3.69 28.56 -29.29
C VAL A 89 2.79 27.36 -28.99
N ASP A 90 2.46 26.60 -30.02
CA ASP A 90 1.71 25.34 -29.87
C ASP A 90 2.60 24.24 -29.25
N MET A 91 2.15 23.71 -28.11
CA MET A 91 2.84 22.68 -27.33
C MET A 91 2.66 21.26 -27.87
N ASP A 92 1.59 20.99 -28.63
CA ASP A 92 1.37 19.72 -29.30
C ASP A 92 2.20 19.67 -30.59
N GLU A 93 2.28 20.77 -31.35
CA GLU A 93 3.17 20.90 -32.50
C GLU A 93 4.65 20.80 -32.10
N LEU A 94 5.10 21.61 -31.13
CA LEU A 94 6.52 21.60 -30.70
C LEU A 94 6.96 20.23 -30.16
N SER A 95 6.11 19.54 -29.38
CA SER A 95 6.38 18.17 -28.91
C SER A 95 6.37 17.18 -30.08
N ALA A 96 5.47 17.31 -31.06
CA ALA A 96 5.48 16.47 -32.26
C ALA A 96 6.77 16.66 -33.07
N SER A 97 7.26 17.89 -33.25
CA SER A 97 8.53 18.16 -33.95
C SER A 97 9.74 17.65 -33.17
N ILE A 98 9.78 17.80 -31.84
CA ILE A 98 10.85 17.25 -30.99
C ILE A 98 10.88 15.72 -31.09
N SER A 99 9.72 15.05 -31.08
CA SER A 99 9.65 13.59 -31.21
C SER A 99 10.23 13.05 -32.53
N GLN A 100 10.27 13.88 -33.58
CA GLN A 100 10.79 13.55 -34.91
C GLN A 100 12.31 13.73 -35.04
N THR A 101 12.97 14.46 -34.13
CA THR A 101 14.43 14.66 -34.19
C THR A 101 15.15 13.34 -33.97
N ARG A 102 16.25 13.12 -34.71
CA ARG A 102 17.09 11.91 -34.65
C ARG A 102 18.39 12.18 -33.93
N ASN A 103 18.93 13.39 -34.07
CA ASN A 103 20.23 13.78 -33.53
C ASN A 103 20.11 14.98 -32.58
N GLU A 104 21.02 15.08 -31.62
CA GLU A 104 21.10 16.21 -30.68
C GLU A 104 21.25 17.56 -31.41
N HIS A 105 22.02 17.61 -32.49
CA HIS A 105 22.18 18.82 -33.29
C HIS A 105 20.87 19.28 -33.97
N GLU A 106 20.03 18.35 -34.43
CA GLU A 106 18.71 18.68 -35.00
C GLU A 106 17.78 19.26 -33.94
N LEU A 107 17.81 18.71 -32.72
CA LEU A 107 17.05 19.20 -31.58
C LEU A 107 17.52 20.60 -31.15
N HIS A 108 18.83 20.83 -31.03
CA HIS A 108 19.37 22.16 -30.70
C HIS A 108 19.09 23.20 -31.78
N CYS A 109 19.09 22.81 -33.06
CA CYS A 109 18.68 23.67 -34.17
C CYS A 109 17.18 23.99 -34.15
N LEU A 110 16.31 23.01 -33.89
CA LEU A 110 14.86 23.20 -33.72
C LEU A 110 14.53 24.12 -32.54
N LEU A 111 15.28 24.02 -31.45
CA LEU A 111 15.12 24.87 -30.26
C LEU A 111 15.79 26.24 -30.41
N SER A 112 16.70 26.43 -31.37
CA SER A 112 17.47 27.68 -31.53
C SER A 112 16.62 28.98 -31.63
N PRO A 113 15.43 29.01 -32.27
CA PRO A 113 14.57 30.21 -32.29
C PRO A 113 13.99 30.59 -30.91
N TYR A 114 14.05 29.68 -29.95
CA TYR A 114 13.55 29.85 -28.58
C TYR A 114 14.64 30.17 -27.57
N LYS A 115 15.90 30.33 -28.01
CA LYS A 115 17.03 30.66 -27.14
C LYS A 115 16.91 32.04 -26.49
N ASP A 116 16.49 33.03 -27.28
CA ASP A 116 16.38 34.43 -26.86
C ASP A 116 14.91 34.86 -26.61
N ARG A 117 13.94 33.97 -26.85
CA ARG A 117 12.52 34.14 -26.46
C ARG A 117 12.32 33.64 -25.02
N GLN A 118 11.69 34.46 -24.18
CA GLN A 118 11.43 34.13 -22.77
C GLN A 118 10.29 33.10 -22.60
N LEU A 119 10.58 31.81 -22.85
CA LEU A 119 9.68 30.74 -22.44
C LEU A 119 9.73 30.57 -20.92
N SER A 120 8.59 30.26 -20.28
CA SER A 120 8.59 29.95 -18.85
C SER A 120 9.32 28.64 -18.59
N ILE A 121 10.11 28.54 -17.53
CA ILE A 121 10.69 27.24 -17.13
C ILE A 121 9.61 26.18 -16.83
N ARG A 122 8.40 26.58 -16.42
CA ARG A 122 7.26 25.67 -16.29
C ARG A 122 6.82 25.07 -17.63
N PHE A 123 6.92 25.84 -18.71
CA PHE A 123 6.66 25.38 -20.09
C PHE A 123 7.74 24.36 -20.51
N MET A 124 9.03 24.67 -20.34
CA MET A 124 10.12 23.74 -20.66
C MET A 124 10.05 22.45 -19.84
N VAL A 125 9.74 22.54 -18.54
CA VAL A 125 9.51 21.37 -17.67
C VAL A 125 8.31 20.54 -18.14
N SER A 126 7.21 21.18 -18.54
CA SER A 126 6.03 20.48 -19.07
C SER A 126 6.35 19.77 -20.40
N LEU A 127 7.15 20.39 -21.27
CA LEU A 127 7.62 19.81 -22.53
C LEU A 127 8.50 18.57 -22.26
N MET A 128 9.49 18.70 -21.38
CA MET A 128 10.36 17.60 -20.96
C MET A 128 9.60 16.43 -20.32
N SER A 129 8.47 16.68 -19.64
CA SER A 129 7.65 15.60 -19.06
C SER A 129 6.71 14.93 -20.06
N ARG A 130 6.53 15.47 -21.27
CA ARG A 130 5.86 14.80 -22.39
C ARG A 130 6.83 13.88 -23.13
N GLU A 131 8.10 14.25 -23.20
CA GLU A 131 9.12 13.38 -23.78
C GLU A 131 9.32 12.10 -22.96
N HIS A 132 9.32 10.96 -23.65
CA HIS A 132 9.50 9.63 -23.07
C HIS A 132 10.85 9.01 -23.43
N ASP A 133 11.53 9.55 -24.42
CA ASP A 133 12.86 9.13 -24.85
C ASP A 133 13.93 9.74 -23.92
N TRP A 134 14.78 8.90 -23.34
CA TRP A 134 15.80 9.34 -22.38
C TRP A 134 16.93 10.15 -23.03
N GLN A 135 17.20 9.99 -24.33
CA GLN A 135 18.23 10.74 -25.04
C GLN A 135 17.74 12.15 -25.38
N ARG A 136 16.52 12.29 -25.93
CA ARG A 136 15.91 13.61 -26.15
C ARG A 136 15.65 14.35 -24.84
N SER A 137 15.19 13.64 -23.81
CA SER A 137 14.93 14.19 -22.48
C SER A 137 16.21 14.71 -21.80
N LEU A 138 17.36 14.05 -22.01
CA LEU A 138 18.67 14.52 -21.56
C LEU A 138 19.18 15.73 -22.37
N ALA A 139 19.16 15.65 -23.70
CA ALA A 139 19.58 16.75 -24.57
C ALA A 139 18.74 18.03 -24.38
N LEU A 140 17.45 17.89 -24.05
CA LEU A 140 16.59 19.01 -23.62
C LEU A 140 17.08 19.66 -22.31
N LEU A 141 17.47 18.86 -21.31
CA LEU A 141 18.00 19.36 -20.03
C LEU A 141 19.31 20.12 -20.25
N ASP A 142 20.19 19.60 -21.11
CA ASP A 142 21.46 20.24 -21.44
C ASP A 142 21.26 21.52 -22.28
N TRP A 143 20.32 21.55 -23.23
CA TRP A 143 19.95 22.79 -23.90
C TRP A 143 19.42 23.85 -22.93
N VAL A 144 18.49 23.46 -22.04
CA VAL A 144 17.87 24.35 -21.04
C VAL A 144 18.92 24.93 -20.08
N ASN A 145 19.84 24.11 -19.57
CA ASN A 145 20.84 24.53 -18.58
C ASN A 145 22.06 25.25 -19.21
N GLU A 146 22.57 24.78 -20.36
CA GLU A 146 23.90 25.19 -20.84
C GLU A 146 23.83 26.16 -22.03
N ILE A 147 22.88 25.95 -22.96
CA ILE A 147 22.73 26.76 -24.18
C ILE A 147 21.81 27.96 -23.94
N ALA A 148 20.65 27.74 -23.31
CA ALA A 148 19.65 28.76 -23.03
C ALA A 148 19.73 29.33 -21.59
N ARG A 149 20.49 28.68 -20.69
CA ARG A 149 20.84 29.18 -19.35
C ARG A 149 19.64 29.52 -18.45
N TYR A 150 18.58 28.73 -18.53
CA TYR A 150 17.47 28.80 -17.57
C TYR A 150 17.94 28.43 -16.16
N THR A 151 17.22 28.90 -15.14
CA THR A 151 17.48 28.57 -13.73
C THR A 151 17.33 27.06 -13.48
N PRO A 152 18.36 26.32 -13.04
CA PRO A 152 18.26 24.88 -12.84
C PRO A 152 17.09 24.49 -11.91
N SER A 153 16.37 23.42 -12.24
CA SER A 153 15.13 23.03 -11.56
C SER A 153 15.13 21.56 -11.13
N VAL A 154 14.92 21.32 -9.84
CA VAL A 154 14.79 19.98 -9.22
C VAL A 154 13.82 19.09 -10.00
N PHE A 155 12.68 19.65 -10.43
CA PHE A 155 11.68 18.90 -11.18
C PHE A 155 12.17 18.48 -12.58
N ALA A 156 12.99 19.31 -13.25
CA ALA A 156 13.57 18.96 -14.54
C ALA A 156 14.50 17.75 -14.43
N TYR A 157 15.40 17.75 -13.43
CA TYR A 157 16.24 16.59 -13.11
C TYR A 157 15.40 15.36 -12.76
N ASN A 158 14.37 15.51 -11.91
CA ASN A 158 13.48 14.41 -11.52
C ASN A 158 12.71 13.77 -12.71
N VAL A 159 12.38 14.55 -13.74
CA VAL A 159 11.79 14.03 -15.00
C VAL A 159 12.81 13.24 -15.81
N VAL A 160 14.01 13.77 -16.02
CA VAL A 160 15.07 13.10 -16.81
C VAL A 160 15.57 11.85 -16.10
N LEU A 161 15.84 11.92 -14.79
CA LEU A 161 16.21 10.78 -13.94
C LEU A 161 15.18 9.65 -14.08
N ARG A 162 13.87 9.95 -14.00
CA ARG A 162 12.82 8.95 -14.21
C ARG A 162 12.90 8.28 -15.59
N ASN A 163 13.15 9.06 -16.66
CA ASN A 163 13.25 8.53 -18.02
C ASN A 163 14.53 7.67 -18.21
N VAL A 164 15.67 8.13 -17.69
CA VAL A 164 16.97 7.43 -17.69
C VAL A 164 16.93 6.12 -16.87
N LEU A 165 16.25 6.12 -15.72
CA LEU A 165 16.04 4.93 -14.88
C LEU A 165 15.08 3.92 -15.53
N ARG A 166 14.02 4.37 -16.22
CA ARG A 166 13.17 3.50 -17.05
C ARG A 166 13.96 2.83 -18.18
N ALA A 167 14.90 3.57 -18.79
CA ALA A 167 15.83 3.06 -19.79
C ALA A 167 16.99 2.22 -19.20
N LYS A 168 17.00 1.95 -17.89
CA LYS A 168 18.02 1.16 -17.16
C LYS A 168 19.45 1.70 -17.30
N ARG A 169 19.62 3.01 -17.54
CA ARG A 169 20.94 3.66 -17.68
C ARG A 169 21.46 4.16 -16.32
N TRP A 170 21.80 3.21 -15.45
CA TRP A 170 22.12 3.45 -14.04
C TRP A 170 23.25 4.46 -13.81
N GLU A 171 24.35 4.35 -14.56
CA GLU A 171 25.51 5.24 -14.47
C GLU A 171 25.15 6.70 -14.78
N LEU A 172 24.30 6.94 -15.80
CA LEU A 172 23.82 8.27 -16.15
C LEU A 172 22.89 8.85 -15.07
N ALA A 173 22.12 7.99 -14.37
CA ALA A 173 21.31 8.43 -13.23
C ALA A 173 22.18 8.84 -12.01
N HIS A 174 23.30 8.15 -11.77
CA HIS A 174 24.29 8.61 -10.79
C HIS A 174 24.95 9.93 -11.21
N GLY A 175 25.35 10.08 -12.48
CA GLY A 175 25.94 11.31 -13.01
C GLY A 175 25.01 12.53 -12.87
N LEU A 176 23.75 12.38 -13.29
CA LEU A 176 22.72 13.43 -13.17
C LEU A 176 22.45 13.83 -11.71
N PHE A 177 22.54 12.90 -10.76
CA PHE A 177 22.40 13.19 -9.33
C PHE A 177 23.60 13.99 -8.78
N VAL A 178 24.82 13.69 -9.23
CA VAL A 178 26.01 14.48 -8.86
C VAL A 178 25.93 15.88 -9.47
N GLU A 179 25.64 16.00 -10.76
CA GLU A 179 25.50 17.27 -11.47
C GLU A 179 24.42 18.18 -10.85
N MET A 180 23.31 17.58 -10.38
CA MET A 180 22.27 18.29 -9.63
C MET A 180 22.82 18.90 -8.33
N ARG A 181 23.62 18.16 -7.55
CA ARG A 181 24.25 18.66 -6.32
C ARG A 181 25.34 19.70 -6.61
N GLU A 182 26.14 19.52 -7.66
CA GLU A 182 27.15 20.50 -8.11
C GLU A 182 26.51 21.83 -8.53
N ARG A 183 25.32 21.79 -9.15
CA ARG A 183 24.49 22.96 -9.48
C ARG A 183 23.69 23.49 -8.28
N ALA A 184 24.07 23.10 -7.06
CA ALA A 184 23.50 23.50 -5.77
C ALA A 184 22.00 23.23 -5.58
N LEU A 185 21.44 22.28 -6.33
CA LEU A 185 20.06 21.81 -6.15
C LEU A 185 20.02 20.70 -5.10
N ALA A 186 19.27 20.91 -4.02
CA ALA A 186 19.01 19.87 -3.03
C ALA A 186 18.11 18.76 -3.63
N PRO A 187 18.52 17.47 -3.56
CA PRO A 187 17.65 16.35 -3.91
C PRO A 187 16.39 16.31 -3.03
N ASP A 188 15.23 16.02 -3.62
CA ASP A 188 13.97 15.93 -2.87
C ASP A 188 13.57 14.47 -2.58
N ARG A 189 12.50 14.29 -1.79
CA ARG A 189 11.94 12.97 -1.46
C ARG A 189 11.53 12.19 -2.72
N TYR A 190 11.13 12.87 -3.80
CA TYR A 190 10.79 12.23 -5.06
C TYR A 190 12.04 11.79 -5.84
N THR A 191 13.15 12.54 -5.79
CA THR A 191 14.46 12.14 -6.33
C THR A 191 14.88 10.79 -5.75
N TYR A 192 14.95 10.71 -4.41
CA TYR A 192 15.35 9.48 -3.72
C TYR A 192 14.35 8.34 -3.90
N SER A 193 13.05 8.59 -3.75
CA SER A 193 12.02 7.56 -3.95
C SER A 193 12.03 7.01 -5.38
N THR A 194 12.26 7.86 -6.39
CA THR A 194 12.39 7.43 -7.79
C THR A 194 13.61 6.55 -8.01
N LEU A 195 14.78 6.93 -7.48
CA LEU A 195 16.00 6.11 -7.53
C LEU A 195 15.77 4.75 -6.87
N ILE A 196 15.48 4.74 -5.58
CA ILE A 196 15.32 3.53 -4.75
C ILE A 196 14.26 2.58 -5.36
N THR A 197 13.12 3.11 -5.83
CA THR A 197 12.06 2.27 -6.42
C THR A 197 12.46 1.65 -7.75
N HIS A 198 13.26 2.33 -8.60
CA HIS A 198 13.70 1.75 -9.88
C HIS A 198 14.86 0.76 -9.70
N PHE A 199 15.84 1.08 -8.86
CA PHE A 199 16.92 0.12 -8.50
C PHE A 199 16.32 -1.13 -7.84
N GLY A 200 15.35 -0.97 -6.93
CA GLY A 200 14.68 -2.08 -6.26
C GLY A 200 13.86 -2.95 -7.22
N LYS A 201 13.09 -2.35 -8.13
CA LYS A 201 12.36 -3.09 -9.19
C LYS A 201 13.28 -3.80 -10.19
N ALA A 202 14.52 -3.36 -10.33
CA ALA A 202 15.54 -4.03 -11.13
C ALA A 202 16.30 -5.13 -10.36
N GLY A 203 15.99 -5.37 -9.08
CA GLY A 203 16.66 -6.36 -8.23
C GLY A 203 18.00 -5.90 -7.64
N MET A 204 18.43 -4.66 -7.90
CA MET A 204 19.69 -4.11 -7.38
C MET A 204 19.49 -3.58 -5.95
N PHE A 205 19.45 -4.52 -5.01
CA PHE A 205 19.06 -4.23 -3.63
C PHE A 205 20.07 -3.35 -2.90
N ASP A 206 21.37 -3.63 -3.02
CA ASP A 206 22.39 -2.88 -2.28
C ASP A 206 22.56 -1.45 -2.83
N SER A 207 22.36 -1.22 -4.13
CA SER A 207 22.21 0.13 -4.71
C SER A 207 21.01 0.88 -4.13
N SER A 208 19.91 0.17 -3.86
CA SER A 208 18.71 0.75 -3.25
C SER A 208 18.95 1.15 -1.79
N LEU A 209 19.74 0.36 -1.05
CA LEU A 209 20.17 0.67 0.32
C LEU A 209 21.19 1.81 0.39
N PHE A 210 22.12 1.90 -0.57
CA PHE A 210 23.01 3.05 -0.72
C PHE A 210 22.20 4.34 -0.90
N TRP A 211 21.20 4.35 -1.79
CA TRP A 211 20.35 5.53 -1.99
C TRP A 211 19.51 5.87 -0.76
N LEU A 212 19.04 4.87 0.01
CA LEU A 212 18.37 5.09 1.29
C LEU A 212 19.31 5.70 2.35
N GLN A 213 20.60 5.30 2.36
CA GLN A 213 21.61 5.89 3.24
C GLN A 213 21.97 7.33 2.83
N GLN A 214 22.06 7.63 1.53
CA GLN A 214 22.25 8.99 1.03
C GLN A 214 21.05 9.90 1.39
N MET A 215 19.82 9.39 1.28
CA MET A 215 18.61 10.12 1.68
C MET A 215 18.63 10.52 3.16
N GLU A 216 19.03 9.59 4.04
CA GLU A 216 19.14 9.86 5.48
C GLU A 216 20.32 10.78 5.83
N GLN A 217 21.44 10.73 5.08
CA GLN A 217 22.58 11.66 5.22
C GLN A 217 22.21 13.10 4.84
N ASP A 218 21.51 13.29 3.73
CA ASP A 218 20.97 14.59 3.28
C ASP A 218 19.73 15.04 4.10
N ARG A 219 19.38 14.28 5.16
CA ARG A 219 18.26 14.53 6.10
C ARG A 219 16.87 14.60 5.46
N VAL A 220 16.69 13.96 4.31
CA VAL A 220 15.40 13.87 3.63
C VAL A 220 14.56 12.77 4.30
N SER A 221 13.36 13.11 4.77
CA SER A 221 12.44 12.11 5.33
C SER A 221 11.93 11.16 4.24
N GLY A 222 12.14 9.85 4.42
CA GLY A 222 11.50 8.83 3.61
C GLY A 222 9.99 8.73 3.85
N ASP A 223 9.34 7.71 3.29
CA ASP A 223 7.93 7.43 3.57
C ASP A 223 7.64 5.94 3.75
N LEU A 224 6.50 5.66 4.40
CA LEU A 224 6.03 4.31 4.70
C LEU A 224 5.96 3.42 3.44
N VAL A 225 5.59 3.98 2.29
CA VAL A 225 5.49 3.22 1.03
C VAL A 225 6.88 2.81 0.52
N LEU A 226 7.87 3.70 0.61
CA LEU A 226 9.27 3.44 0.27
C LEU A 226 9.86 2.33 1.16
N TYR A 227 9.76 2.48 2.47
CA TYR A 227 10.29 1.50 3.44
C TYR A 227 9.55 0.15 3.32
N SER A 228 8.22 0.12 3.19
CA SER A 228 7.46 -1.14 3.02
C SER A 228 7.76 -1.84 1.69
N ASN A 229 7.98 -1.10 0.59
CA ASN A 229 8.43 -1.68 -0.68
C ASN A 229 9.82 -2.33 -0.55
N LEU A 230 10.73 -1.73 0.22
CA LEU A 230 12.06 -2.30 0.49
C LEU A 230 11.99 -3.53 1.40
N ILE A 231 11.14 -3.54 2.43
CA ILE A 231 10.89 -4.72 3.28
C ILE A 231 10.32 -5.88 2.45
N GLU A 232 9.34 -5.61 1.57
CA GLU A 232 8.74 -6.61 0.69
C GLU A 232 9.72 -7.12 -0.38
N LEU A 233 10.63 -6.26 -0.87
CA LEU A 233 11.70 -6.66 -1.78
C LEU A 233 12.74 -7.55 -1.07
N ALA A 234 13.18 -7.17 0.12
CA ALA A 234 14.08 -7.95 0.96
C ALA A 234 13.49 -9.34 1.27
N ARG A 235 12.20 -9.38 1.66
CA ARG A 235 11.43 -10.61 1.91
C ARG A 235 11.34 -11.50 0.66
N LYS A 236 11.21 -10.94 -0.54
CA LYS A 236 11.24 -11.68 -1.82
C LYS A 236 12.62 -12.25 -2.14
N LEU A 237 13.68 -11.50 -1.85
CA LEU A 237 15.08 -11.94 -1.99
C LEU A 237 15.53 -12.88 -0.85
N ARG A 238 14.67 -13.12 0.15
CA ARG A 238 14.94 -13.85 1.41
C ARG A 238 16.03 -13.24 2.30
N ASP A 239 16.40 -11.98 2.04
CA ASP A 239 17.36 -11.20 2.84
C ASP A 239 16.64 -10.62 4.08
N TYR A 240 16.36 -11.49 5.04
CA TYR A 240 15.58 -11.14 6.23
C TYR A 240 16.35 -10.22 7.20
N SER A 241 17.68 -10.27 7.23
CA SER A 241 18.50 -9.38 8.08
C SER A 241 18.40 -7.93 7.61
N LYS A 242 18.56 -7.67 6.30
CA LYS A 242 18.37 -6.32 5.76
C LYS A 242 16.91 -5.87 5.86
N ALA A 243 15.92 -6.77 5.74
CA ALA A 243 14.51 -6.45 6.00
C ALA A 243 14.27 -5.90 7.43
N ILE A 244 14.84 -6.56 8.44
CA ILE A 244 14.80 -6.12 9.85
C ILE A 244 15.50 -4.77 10.02
N SER A 245 16.66 -4.58 9.39
CA SER A 245 17.40 -3.31 9.40
C SER A 245 16.58 -2.15 8.81
N ILE A 246 15.90 -2.36 7.68
CA ILE A 246 15.00 -1.36 7.05
C ILE A 246 13.83 -1.01 7.98
N PHE A 247 13.23 -2.00 8.64
CA PHE A 247 12.13 -1.76 9.59
C PHE A 247 12.58 -0.98 10.83
N MET A 248 13.78 -1.25 11.35
CA MET A 248 14.38 -0.48 12.43
C MET A 248 14.71 0.97 12.01
N ARG A 249 15.11 1.20 10.75
CA ARG A 249 15.30 2.55 10.18
C ARG A 249 13.97 3.30 10.05
N LEU A 250 12.89 2.64 9.60
CA LEU A 250 11.54 3.20 9.59
C LEU A 250 11.10 3.67 10.98
N LYS A 251 11.30 2.86 12.03
CA LYS A 251 10.96 3.28 13.41
C LYS A 251 11.81 4.46 13.88
N ARG A 252 13.12 4.44 13.60
CA ARG A 252 14.05 5.52 13.96
C ARG A 252 13.76 6.84 13.23
N SER A 253 13.16 6.81 12.05
CA SER A 253 12.74 8.03 11.33
C SER A 253 11.42 8.64 11.84
N GLY A 254 10.82 8.08 12.89
CA GLY A 254 9.59 8.59 13.51
C GLY A 254 8.31 8.24 12.73
N ILE A 255 8.41 7.38 11.71
CA ILE A 255 7.26 6.92 10.93
C ILE A 255 6.60 5.76 11.67
N THR A 256 5.34 5.94 12.08
CA THR A 256 4.51 4.86 12.63
C THR A 256 4.30 3.77 11.55
N PRO A 257 4.70 2.50 11.78
CA PRO A 257 4.43 1.44 10.82
C PRO A 257 2.92 1.12 10.80
N ASP A 258 2.40 0.77 9.63
CA ASP A 258 1.01 0.33 9.50
C ASP A 258 0.85 -1.17 9.74
N LEU A 259 -0.41 -1.62 9.77
CA LEU A 259 -0.79 -3.03 9.89
C LEU A 259 -0.12 -3.91 8.82
N VAL A 260 0.10 -3.39 7.61
CA VAL A 260 0.76 -4.12 6.51
C VAL A 260 2.25 -4.28 6.78
N ALA A 261 2.94 -3.24 7.24
CA ALA A 261 4.35 -3.32 7.65
C ALA A 261 4.54 -4.30 8.82
N TYR A 262 3.69 -4.22 9.86
CA TYR A 262 3.75 -5.16 10.99
C TYR A 262 3.46 -6.60 10.57
N ASN A 263 2.39 -6.87 9.81
CA ASN A 263 2.07 -8.23 9.35
C ASN A 263 3.16 -8.80 8.41
N SER A 264 3.77 -7.94 7.57
CA SER A 264 4.93 -8.32 6.76
C SER A 264 6.16 -8.66 7.63
N MET A 265 6.39 -7.91 8.70
CA MET A 265 7.51 -8.16 9.60
C MET A 265 7.32 -9.37 10.50
N ILE A 266 6.10 -9.68 10.96
CA ILE A 266 5.78 -10.93 11.67
C ILE A 266 6.16 -12.14 10.79
N ASN A 267 5.86 -12.07 9.49
CA ASN A 267 6.24 -13.09 8.49
C ASN A 267 7.77 -13.14 8.27
N VAL A 268 8.46 -11.99 8.18
CA VAL A 268 9.93 -11.91 8.05
C VAL A 268 10.63 -12.50 9.27
N PHE A 269 10.33 -12.02 10.48
CA PHE A 269 10.90 -12.54 11.73
C PHE A 269 10.59 -14.03 11.88
N GLY A 270 9.37 -14.47 11.59
CA GLY A 270 8.98 -15.87 11.61
C GLY A 270 9.79 -16.77 10.68
N LYS A 271 10.05 -16.34 9.44
CA LYS A 271 10.85 -17.09 8.46
C LYS A 271 12.36 -17.01 8.71
N ALA A 272 12.79 -16.03 9.50
CA ALA A 272 14.12 -15.92 10.07
C ALA A 272 14.26 -16.59 11.46
N ARG A 273 13.21 -17.30 11.93
CA ARG A 273 13.14 -17.99 13.24
C ARG A 273 13.21 -17.12 14.50
N TYR A 274 12.99 -15.81 14.34
CA TYR A 274 12.82 -14.84 15.43
C TYR A 274 11.38 -14.88 16.00
N PHE A 275 11.04 -16.02 16.59
CA PHE A 275 9.70 -16.31 17.07
C PHE A 275 9.26 -15.41 18.24
N ARG A 276 10.21 -14.99 19.07
CA ARG A 276 9.92 -14.13 20.22
C ARG A 276 9.65 -12.70 19.76
N GLU A 277 10.45 -12.22 18.81
CA GLU A 277 10.37 -10.90 18.19
C GLU A 277 9.05 -10.79 17.42
N ALA A 278 8.70 -11.83 16.64
CA ALA A 278 7.41 -11.92 15.96
C ALA A 278 6.21 -11.85 16.93
N ARG A 279 6.30 -12.45 18.13
CA ARG A 279 5.27 -12.30 19.18
C ARG A 279 5.32 -10.95 19.89
N LEU A 280 6.50 -10.34 20.04
CA LEU A 280 6.65 -9.01 20.64
C LEU A 280 6.04 -7.91 19.75
N LEU A 281 6.10 -8.04 18.42
CA LEU A 281 5.42 -7.12 17.51
C LEU A 281 3.92 -7.03 17.79
N ILE A 282 3.23 -8.15 18.08
CA ILE A 282 1.80 -8.12 18.43
C ILE A 282 1.50 -7.30 19.70
N LYS A 283 2.45 -7.21 20.63
CA LYS A 283 2.34 -6.35 21.82
C LYS A 283 2.64 -4.89 21.49
N GLU A 284 3.78 -4.65 20.83
CA GLU A 284 4.22 -3.33 20.39
C GLU A 284 3.17 -2.60 19.54
N MET A 285 2.48 -3.34 18.66
CA MET A 285 1.33 -2.85 17.89
C MET A 285 0.24 -2.26 18.81
N ARG A 286 -0.18 -3.00 19.85
CA ARG A 286 -1.18 -2.53 20.83
C ARG A 286 -0.68 -1.31 21.59
N ASP A 287 0.58 -1.33 22.03
CA ASP A 287 1.20 -0.25 22.80
C ASP A 287 1.29 1.07 22.01
N ILE A 288 1.44 0.97 20.67
CA ILE A 288 1.46 2.11 19.72
C ILE A 288 0.05 2.47 19.22
N GLY A 289 -0.99 1.70 19.57
CA GLY A 289 -2.38 1.94 19.17
C GLY A 289 -2.80 1.33 17.82
N VAL A 290 -1.94 0.52 17.19
CA VAL A 290 -2.27 -0.27 16.00
C VAL A 290 -2.93 -1.58 16.46
N THR A 291 -4.24 -1.70 16.31
CA THR A 291 -4.97 -2.93 16.71
C THR A 291 -4.56 -4.13 15.84
N PRO A 292 -3.99 -5.22 16.38
CA PRO A 292 -3.69 -6.43 15.60
C PRO A 292 -4.97 -7.10 15.11
N ASP A 293 -4.98 -7.49 13.84
CA ASP A 293 -6.16 -8.05 13.16
C ASP A 293 -6.09 -9.57 13.04
N THR A 294 -7.13 -10.18 12.46
CA THR A 294 -7.16 -11.62 12.19
C THR A 294 -5.99 -12.06 11.30
N VAL A 295 -5.50 -11.21 10.39
CA VAL A 295 -4.28 -11.48 9.60
C VAL A 295 -3.02 -11.43 10.47
N SER A 296 -2.90 -10.51 11.43
CA SER A 296 -1.78 -10.49 12.40
C SER A 296 -1.68 -11.80 13.18
N TYR A 297 -2.79 -12.26 13.79
CA TYR A 297 -2.78 -13.50 14.57
C TYR A 297 -2.62 -14.75 13.69
N SER A 298 -3.33 -14.87 12.57
CA SER A 298 -3.19 -16.03 11.69
C SER A 298 -1.80 -16.14 11.06
N THR A 299 -1.12 -15.03 10.74
CA THR A 299 0.27 -15.02 10.27
C THR A 299 1.24 -15.48 11.35
N LEU A 300 1.05 -15.05 12.60
CA LEU A 300 1.88 -15.50 13.72
C LEU A 300 1.63 -16.99 14.05
N LEU A 301 0.38 -17.44 14.00
CA LEU A 301 0.01 -18.85 14.19
C LEU A 301 0.61 -19.73 13.09
N SER A 302 0.53 -19.33 11.81
CA SER A 302 1.15 -20.10 10.72
C SER A 302 2.68 -20.15 10.86
N VAL A 303 3.32 -19.07 11.30
CA VAL A 303 4.77 -19.02 11.59
C VAL A 303 5.18 -20.04 12.67
N PHE A 304 4.42 -20.12 13.76
CA PHE A 304 4.68 -21.11 14.82
C PHE A 304 4.44 -22.54 14.34
N VAL A 305 3.39 -22.77 13.55
CA VAL A 305 3.04 -24.10 13.00
C VAL A 305 4.03 -24.59 11.94
N GLU A 306 4.48 -23.71 11.02
CA GLU A 306 5.52 -24.03 10.02
C GLU A 306 6.84 -24.49 10.68
N ASN A 307 7.07 -24.15 11.95
CA ASN A 307 8.27 -24.49 12.72
C ASN A 307 8.00 -25.43 13.92
N GLY A 308 6.83 -26.08 13.99
CA GLY A 308 6.51 -27.09 15.00
C GLY A 308 6.27 -26.59 16.43
N LYS A 309 6.16 -25.27 16.64
CA LYS A 309 6.01 -24.62 17.95
C LYS A 309 4.54 -24.52 18.37
N PHE A 310 3.92 -25.70 18.52
CA PHE A 310 2.47 -25.85 18.71
C PHE A 310 1.96 -25.32 20.06
N VAL A 311 2.79 -25.34 21.12
CA VAL A 311 2.42 -24.84 22.46
C VAL A 311 2.34 -23.31 22.47
N GLU A 312 3.28 -22.65 21.79
CA GLU A 312 3.25 -21.20 21.58
C GLU A 312 2.06 -20.79 20.70
N ALA A 313 1.70 -21.59 19.68
CA ALA A 313 0.50 -21.37 18.89
C ALA A 313 -0.79 -21.44 19.74
N LEU A 314 -0.93 -22.44 20.64
CA LEU A 314 -2.04 -22.48 21.60
C LEU A 314 -2.10 -21.23 22.50
N SER A 315 -0.94 -20.74 22.96
CA SER A 315 -0.86 -19.52 23.77
C SER A 315 -1.30 -18.27 23.00
N VAL A 316 -0.93 -18.14 21.72
CA VAL A 316 -1.37 -17.04 20.86
C VAL A 316 -2.87 -17.16 20.53
N PHE A 317 -3.40 -18.37 20.39
CA PHE A 317 -4.84 -18.58 20.18
C PHE A 317 -5.67 -18.23 21.43
N SER A 318 -5.20 -18.53 22.65
CA SER A 318 -5.84 -18.04 23.89
C SER A 318 -5.89 -16.51 23.90
N GLU A 319 -4.74 -15.87 23.65
CA GLU A 319 -4.59 -14.41 23.62
C GLU A 319 -5.51 -13.75 22.56
N MET A 320 -5.69 -14.38 21.40
CA MET A 320 -6.63 -13.94 20.35
C MET A 320 -8.10 -14.01 20.80
N ASN A 321 -8.49 -15.08 21.50
CA ASN A 321 -9.85 -15.27 22.02
C ASN A 321 -10.15 -14.33 23.20
N GLU A 322 -9.17 -14.09 24.08
CA GLU A 322 -9.26 -13.14 25.20
C GLU A 322 -9.50 -11.69 24.71
N VAL A 323 -8.79 -11.30 23.64
CA VAL A 323 -8.98 -10.02 22.94
C VAL A 323 -10.28 -9.97 22.11
N LYS A 324 -11.01 -11.10 21.99
CA LYS A 324 -12.23 -11.26 21.19
C LYS A 324 -12.05 -10.90 19.70
N CYS A 325 -10.85 -11.16 19.17
CA CYS A 325 -10.58 -10.99 17.74
C CYS A 325 -11.40 -12.03 16.94
N PRO A 326 -12.10 -11.64 15.86
CA PRO A 326 -12.93 -12.58 15.10
C PRO A 326 -12.06 -13.66 14.45
N LEU A 327 -12.43 -14.92 14.69
CA LEU A 327 -11.82 -16.07 14.02
C LEU A 327 -12.26 -16.11 12.55
N ASP A 328 -11.34 -16.38 11.63
CA ASP A 328 -11.67 -16.72 10.25
C ASP A 328 -11.50 -18.22 9.99
N LEU A 329 -11.88 -18.62 8.77
CA LEU A 329 -11.74 -19.99 8.27
C LEU A 329 -10.29 -20.48 8.27
N THR A 330 -9.31 -19.60 8.00
CA THR A 330 -7.88 -19.92 8.01
C THR A 330 -7.41 -20.22 9.43
N THR A 331 -7.73 -19.36 10.40
CA THR A 331 -7.40 -19.54 11.82
C THR A 331 -8.01 -20.82 12.37
N CYS A 332 -9.28 -21.10 12.07
CA CYS A 332 -9.92 -22.36 12.46
C CYS A 332 -9.17 -23.58 11.88
N ASN A 333 -8.84 -23.56 10.59
CA ASN A 333 -8.12 -24.66 9.94
C ASN A 333 -6.69 -24.86 10.48
N ILE A 334 -5.97 -23.78 10.80
CA ILE A 334 -4.66 -23.84 11.46
C ILE A 334 -4.80 -24.50 12.84
N MET A 335 -5.77 -24.07 13.65
CA MET A 335 -5.92 -24.61 15.01
C MET A 335 -6.42 -26.06 15.05
N ILE A 336 -7.28 -26.49 14.11
CA ILE A 336 -7.64 -27.91 13.97
C ILE A 336 -6.38 -28.75 13.67
N ASP A 337 -5.44 -28.25 12.87
CA ASP A 337 -4.14 -28.91 12.65
C ASP A 337 -3.28 -28.91 13.92
N VAL A 338 -3.14 -27.78 14.62
CA VAL A 338 -2.41 -27.67 15.90
C VAL A 338 -2.90 -28.69 16.92
N TYR A 339 -4.22 -28.80 17.11
CA TYR A 339 -4.80 -29.81 18.01
C TYR A 339 -4.50 -31.24 17.52
N GLY A 340 -4.48 -31.47 16.21
CA GLY A 340 -4.08 -32.75 15.62
C GLY A 340 -2.61 -33.11 15.82
N GLN A 341 -1.68 -32.16 15.69
CA GLN A 341 -0.24 -32.38 15.94
C GLN A 341 0.10 -32.58 17.44
N LEU A 342 -0.87 -32.33 18.33
CA LEU A 342 -0.77 -32.51 19.78
C LEU A 342 -1.63 -33.68 20.30
N ASP A 343 -2.15 -34.53 19.42
CA ASP A 343 -3.09 -35.64 19.71
C ASP A 343 -4.40 -35.21 20.43
N MET A 344 -4.71 -33.92 20.45
CA MET A 344 -5.91 -33.30 21.04
C MET A 344 -7.13 -33.41 20.08
N SER A 345 -7.39 -34.63 19.59
CA SER A 345 -8.42 -34.91 18.57
C SER A 345 -9.84 -34.50 18.98
N LYS A 346 -10.14 -34.50 20.28
CA LYS A 346 -11.44 -34.07 20.85
C LYS A 346 -11.64 -32.56 20.77
N GLU A 347 -10.56 -31.80 20.92
CA GLU A 347 -10.56 -30.34 20.84
C GLU A 347 -10.61 -29.88 19.37
N ALA A 348 -9.93 -30.62 18.47
CA ALA A 348 -10.07 -30.45 17.02
C ALA A 348 -11.52 -30.67 16.53
N ASP A 349 -12.17 -31.75 16.97
CA ASP A 349 -13.57 -32.06 16.68
C ASP A 349 -14.53 -30.97 17.21
N ARG A 350 -14.40 -30.62 18.50
CA ARG A 350 -15.20 -29.53 19.11
C ARG A 350 -15.08 -28.22 18.34
N LEU A 351 -13.87 -27.83 17.96
CA LEU A 351 -13.65 -26.61 17.20
C LEU A 351 -14.35 -26.69 15.83
N PHE A 352 -14.15 -27.77 15.08
CA PHE A 352 -14.77 -27.97 13.76
C PHE A 352 -16.31 -27.89 13.81
N TRP A 353 -16.96 -28.55 14.77
CA TRP A 353 -18.42 -28.48 14.91
C TRP A 353 -18.91 -27.12 15.44
N SER A 354 -18.09 -26.40 16.20
CA SER A 354 -18.42 -25.05 16.68
C SER A 354 -18.39 -23.99 15.57
N MET A 355 -17.60 -24.17 14.50
CA MET A 355 -17.46 -23.21 13.38
C MET A 355 -18.83 -22.73 12.86
N ARG A 356 -19.77 -23.66 12.64
CA ARG A 356 -21.13 -23.35 12.17
C ARG A 356 -21.93 -22.47 13.14
N LYS A 357 -21.71 -22.61 14.45
CA LYS A 357 -22.32 -21.75 15.48
C LYS A 357 -21.68 -20.37 15.56
N MET A 358 -20.44 -20.23 15.08
CA MET A 358 -19.71 -18.96 14.94
C MET A 358 -19.96 -18.27 13.60
N GLY A 359 -20.85 -18.80 12.75
CA GLY A 359 -21.12 -18.25 11.41
C GLY A 359 -20.07 -18.59 10.35
N ILE A 360 -19.14 -19.51 10.65
CA ILE A 360 -18.07 -19.93 9.75
C ILE A 360 -18.44 -21.28 9.12
N GLU A 361 -18.56 -21.34 7.79
CA GLU A 361 -18.84 -22.59 7.09
C GLU A 361 -17.55 -23.40 6.85
N PRO A 362 -17.44 -24.65 7.34
CA PRO A 362 -16.26 -25.49 7.07
C PRO A 362 -16.21 -25.92 5.60
N ASN A 363 -15.07 -25.65 4.94
CA ASN A 363 -14.87 -25.95 3.52
C ASN A 363 -14.11 -27.27 3.31
N VAL A 364 -13.81 -27.61 2.04
CA VAL A 364 -13.04 -28.80 1.65
C VAL A 364 -11.70 -28.90 2.40
N VAL A 365 -11.03 -27.78 2.71
CA VAL A 365 -9.80 -27.78 3.50
C VAL A 365 -10.09 -28.16 4.96
N SER A 366 -11.12 -27.58 5.58
CA SER A 366 -11.52 -27.91 6.95
C SER A 366 -11.83 -29.41 7.14
N TYR A 367 -12.60 -30.00 6.21
CA TYR A 367 -12.91 -31.43 6.23
C TYR A 367 -11.64 -32.27 6.05
N ASN A 368 -10.73 -31.89 5.14
CA ASN A 368 -9.46 -32.59 4.93
C ASN A 368 -8.50 -32.49 6.12
N THR A 369 -8.47 -31.35 6.83
CA THR A 369 -7.68 -31.22 8.05
C THR A 369 -8.24 -32.14 9.14
N LEU A 370 -9.56 -32.15 9.40
CA LEU A 370 -10.13 -33.04 10.42
C LEU A 370 -10.01 -34.54 10.04
N LEU A 371 -10.17 -34.89 8.76
CA LEU A 371 -9.87 -36.25 8.26
C LEU A 371 -8.41 -36.65 8.56
N ARG A 372 -7.45 -35.74 8.34
CA ARG A 372 -6.05 -35.96 8.71
C ARG A 372 -5.89 -36.11 10.22
N VAL A 373 -6.54 -35.30 11.05
CA VAL A 373 -6.47 -35.44 12.52
C VAL A 373 -6.95 -36.82 12.98
N TYR A 374 -8.13 -37.26 12.53
CA TYR A 374 -8.61 -38.62 12.84
C TYR A 374 -7.68 -39.71 12.28
N GLY A 375 -7.08 -39.49 11.11
CA GLY A 375 -6.10 -40.39 10.50
C GLY A 375 -4.75 -40.45 11.22
N GLU A 376 -4.34 -39.40 11.93
CA GLU A 376 -3.17 -39.45 12.81
C GLU A 376 -3.51 -40.11 14.14
N ALA A 377 -4.62 -39.72 14.79
CA ALA A 377 -5.10 -40.27 16.07
C ALA A 377 -5.76 -41.67 15.98
N GLU A 378 -5.62 -42.37 14.85
CA GLU A 378 -6.14 -43.72 14.57
C GLU A 378 -7.67 -43.92 14.73
N LEU A 379 -8.43 -42.82 14.73
CA LEU A 379 -9.90 -42.77 14.77
C LEU A 379 -10.50 -43.06 13.39
N PHE A 380 -10.24 -44.27 12.87
CA PHE A 380 -10.57 -44.65 11.50
C PHE A 380 -12.08 -44.72 11.22
N GLY A 381 -12.92 -45.04 12.23
CA GLY A 381 -14.37 -45.09 12.07
C GLY A 381 -14.98 -43.69 11.87
N GLU A 382 -14.51 -42.74 12.65
CA GLU A 382 -14.84 -41.32 12.63
C GLU A 382 -14.42 -40.69 11.30
N ALA A 383 -13.22 -41.01 10.80
CA ALA A 383 -12.75 -40.59 9.48
C ALA A 383 -13.64 -41.12 8.34
N ILE A 384 -14.00 -42.41 8.37
CA ILE A 384 -14.89 -43.02 7.36
C ILE A 384 -16.29 -42.40 7.44
N HIS A 385 -16.80 -42.08 8.64
CA HIS A 385 -18.08 -41.40 8.81
C HIS A 385 -18.03 -39.95 8.28
N LEU A 386 -16.96 -39.20 8.58
CA LEU A 386 -16.77 -37.82 8.11
C LEU A 386 -16.64 -37.75 6.58
N PHE A 387 -15.92 -38.68 5.96
CA PHE A 387 -15.82 -38.77 4.50
C PHE A 387 -17.18 -39.10 3.84
N ARG A 388 -17.94 -40.05 4.41
CA ARG A 388 -19.32 -40.33 3.96
C ARG A 388 -20.26 -39.14 4.17
N LEU A 389 -20.06 -38.34 5.21
CA LEU A 389 -20.83 -37.12 5.45
C LEU A 389 -20.49 -36.02 4.44
N MET A 390 -19.22 -35.87 4.06
CA MET A 390 -18.76 -34.97 3.01
C MET A 390 -19.41 -35.34 1.66
N GLN A 391 -19.42 -36.63 1.31
CA GLN A 391 -20.13 -37.15 0.12
C GLN A 391 -21.65 -36.92 0.18
N ARG A 392 -22.30 -37.15 1.34
CA ARG A 392 -23.75 -36.93 1.53
C ARG A 392 -24.19 -35.46 1.52
N LYS A 393 -23.26 -34.53 1.74
CA LYS A 393 -23.51 -33.08 1.72
C LYS A 393 -23.11 -32.43 0.39
N ASP A 394 -22.74 -33.23 -0.60
CA ASP A 394 -22.27 -32.80 -1.93
C ASP A 394 -21.12 -31.77 -1.87
N ILE A 395 -20.19 -31.99 -0.92
CA ILE A 395 -19.01 -31.13 -0.74
C ILE A 395 -17.89 -31.67 -1.61
N ASP A 396 -17.48 -30.90 -2.63
CA ASP A 396 -16.47 -31.26 -3.63
C ASP A 396 -15.27 -32.02 -3.06
N GLN A 397 -15.16 -33.31 -3.40
CA GLN A 397 -13.99 -34.12 -3.03
C GLN A 397 -12.87 -33.87 -4.04
N ASN A 398 -11.67 -33.56 -3.56
CA ASN A 398 -10.51 -33.28 -4.40
C ASN A 398 -9.39 -34.31 -4.21
N VAL A 399 -8.29 -34.16 -4.96
CA VAL A 399 -7.11 -35.04 -4.89
C VAL A 399 -6.55 -35.18 -3.46
N VAL A 400 -6.55 -34.10 -2.67
CA VAL A 400 -6.09 -34.12 -1.26
C VAL A 400 -7.03 -34.96 -0.39
N THR A 401 -8.34 -34.91 -0.67
CA THR A 401 -9.38 -35.68 0.03
C THR A 401 -9.16 -37.18 -0.16
N TYR A 402 -9.03 -37.63 -1.43
CA TYR A 402 -8.77 -39.02 -1.74
C TYR A 402 -7.39 -39.49 -1.24
N ASN A 403 -6.33 -38.68 -1.39
CA ASN A 403 -5.00 -39.02 -0.86
C ASN A 403 -5.00 -39.18 0.67
N THR A 404 -5.76 -38.36 1.40
CA THR A 404 -5.90 -38.47 2.86
C THR A 404 -6.61 -39.77 3.24
N MET A 405 -7.73 -40.11 2.58
CA MET A 405 -8.42 -41.39 2.82
C MET A 405 -7.60 -42.62 2.40
N ILE A 406 -6.81 -42.52 1.32
CA ILE A 406 -5.87 -43.57 0.90
C ILE A 406 -4.78 -43.77 1.97
N LYS A 407 -4.21 -42.69 2.54
CA LYS A 407 -3.26 -42.77 3.65
C LYS A 407 -3.89 -43.44 4.89
N ILE A 408 -5.15 -43.13 5.19
CA ILE A 408 -5.90 -43.70 6.32
C ILE A 408 -6.12 -45.20 6.16
N TYR A 409 -6.67 -45.66 5.03
CA TYR A 409 -6.78 -47.09 4.74
C TYR A 409 -5.41 -47.79 4.63
N GLY A 410 -4.36 -47.04 4.29
CA GLY A 410 -2.96 -47.48 4.35
C GLY A 410 -2.45 -47.74 5.77
N LYS A 411 -2.81 -46.89 6.74
CA LYS A 411 -2.51 -47.10 8.17
C LYS A 411 -3.31 -48.28 8.73
N SER A 412 -4.60 -48.39 8.44
CA SER A 412 -5.46 -49.49 8.89
C SER A 412 -5.19 -50.82 8.16
N LEU A 413 -4.11 -50.90 7.35
CA LEU A 413 -3.67 -52.06 6.56
C LEU A 413 -4.67 -52.55 5.49
N GLU A 414 -5.78 -51.85 5.27
CA GLU A 414 -6.84 -52.15 4.30
C GLU A 414 -6.47 -51.71 2.87
N HIS A 415 -5.28 -52.11 2.43
CA HIS A 415 -4.64 -51.76 1.16
C HIS A 415 -5.48 -52.05 -0.11
N GLU A 416 -6.45 -52.96 -0.04
CA GLU A 416 -7.41 -53.19 -1.13
C GLU A 416 -8.46 -52.08 -1.22
N LYS A 417 -9.00 -51.60 -0.09
CA LYS A 417 -9.90 -50.43 -0.08
C LYS A 417 -9.17 -49.15 -0.50
N ALA A 418 -7.91 -49.00 -0.10
CA ALA A 418 -7.03 -47.94 -0.60
C ALA A 418 -6.85 -47.99 -2.13
N THR A 419 -6.74 -49.19 -2.71
CA THR A 419 -6.66 -49.38 -4.17
C THR A 419 -7.99 -49.06 -4.86
N ASN A 420 -9.13 -49.46 -4.26
CA ASN A 420 -10.46 -49.18 -4.77
C ASN A 420 -10.79 -47.67 -4.77
N LEU A 421 -10.32 -46.91 -3.78
CA LEU A 421 -10.45 -45.45 -3.78
C LEU A 421 -9.78 -44.78 -4.98
N VAL A 422 -8.64 -45.28 -5.46
CA VAL A 422 -7.99 -44.72 -6.68
C VAL A 422 -8.87 -44.97 -7.92
N GLN A 423 -9.53 -46.12 -8.00
CA GLN A 423 -10.48 -46.40 -9.08
C GLN A 423 -11.75 -45.54 -8.96
N GLU A 424 -12.23 -45.27 -7.74
CA GLU A 424 -13.38 -44.37 -7.50
C GLU A 424 -13.03 -42.93 -7.90
N MET A 425 -11.87 -42.44 -7.47
CA MET A 425 -11.31 -41.14 -7.81
C MET A 425 -11.23 -40.94 -9.34
N GLN A 426 -10.68 -41.92 -10.06
CA GLN A 426 -10.65 -41.93 -11.53
C GLN A 426 -12.06 -41.96 -12.15
N LYS A 427 -13.00 -42.75 -11.62
CA LYS A 427 -14.40 -42.80 -12.10
C LYS A 427 -15.16 -41.49 -11.90
N ARG A 428 -14.78 -40.68 -10.90
CA ARG A 428 -15.31 -39.32 -10.69
C ARG A 428 -14.61 -38.24 -11.53
N GLY A 429 -13.70 -38.61 -12.43
CA GLY A 429 -12.95 -37.65 -13.26
C GLY A 429 -11.85 -36.89 -12.51
N ILE A 430 -11.46 -37.33 -11.31
CA ILE A 430 -10.39 -36.71 -10.52
C ILE A 430 -9.09 -37.44 -10.87
N GLU A 431 -8.13 -36.76 -11.50
CA GLU A 431 -6.88 -37.38 -11.93
C GLU A 431 -5.92 -37.67 -10.74
N PRO A 432 -5.44 -38.93 -10.57
CA PRO A 432 -4.42 -39.26 -9.58
C PRO A 432 -3.09 -38.56 -9.86
N ASN A 433 -2.52 -37.90 -8.85
CA ASN A 433 -1.26 -37.18 -8.96
C ASN A 433 -0.07 -38.01 -8.43
N ALA A 434 1.15 -37.47 -8.55
CA ALA A 434 2.37 -38.12 -8.06
C ALA A 434 2.29 -38.52 -6.57
N ILE A 435 1.64 -37.70 -5.73
CA ILE A 435 1.39 -37.99 -4.30
C ILE A 435 0.43 -39.19 -4.14
N THR A 436 -0.62 -39.30 -4.95
CA THR A 436 -1.55 -40.44 -4.95
C THR A 436 -0.79 -41.75 -5.18
N TYR A 437 0.01 -41.79 -6.24
CA TYR A 437 0.79 -42.97 -6.59
C TYR A 437 1.92 -43.26 -5.59
N SER A 438 2.58 -42.22 -5.06
CA SER A 438 3.60 -42.37 -4.01
C SER A 438 3.03 -42.97 -2.73
N THR A 439 1.81 -42.56 -2.35
CA THR A 439 1.10 -43.10 -1.19
C THR A 439 0.75 -44.57 -1.40
N ILE A 440 0.20 -44.94 -2.56
CA ILE A 440 -0.09 -46.35 -2.91
C ILE A 440 1.18 -47.20 -2.94
N ILE A 441 2.29 -46.69 -3.48
CA ILE A 441 3.58 -47.37 -3.50
C ILE A 441 4.10 -47.63 -2.08
N SER A 442 4.00 -46.66 -1.16
CA SER A 442 4.40 -46.88 0.24
C SER A 442 3.46 -47.85 0.99
N ILE A 443 2.16 -47.85 0.66
CA ILE A 443 1.22 -48.84 1.21
C ILE A 443 1.57 -50.25 0.73
N TRP A 444 1.92 -50.42 -0.55
CA TRP A 444 2.34 -51.71 -1.08
C TRP A 444 3.74 -52.14 -0.61
N GLU A 445 4.68 -51.22 -0.36
CA GLU A 445 5.94 -51.51 0.33
C GLU A 445 5.68 -52.10 1.72
N LYS A 446 4.88 -51.40 2.55
CA LYS A 446 4.53 -51.86 3.91
C LYS A 446 3.75 -53.16 3.93
N ALA A 447 2.95 -53.43 2.89
CA ALA A 447 2.23 -54.69 2.70
C ALA A 447 3.06 -55.79 2.01
N GLY A 448 4.37 -55.57 1.76
CA GLY A 448 5.28 -56.53 1.12
C GLY A 448 5.05 -56.77 -0.38
N LYS A 449 4.10 -56.05 -1.01
CA LYS A 449 3.67 -56.24 -2.42
C LYS A 449 4.57 -55.46 -3.39
N LEU A 450 5.88 -55.65 -3.26
CA LEU A 450 6.94 -54.91 -3.95
C LEU A 450 6.86 -54.98 -5.47
N ASP A 451 6.44 -56.10 -6.06
CA ASP A 451 6.33 -56.25 -7.52
C ASP A 451 5.30 -55.28 -8.12
N ARG A 452 4.17 -55.08 -7.40
CA ARG A 452 3.13 -54.12 -7.81
C ARG A 452 3.63 -52.68 -7.71
N ALA A 453 4.41 -52.38 -6.66
CA ALA A 453 5.04 -51.07 -6.49
C ALA A 453 6.09 -50.79 -7.59
N ALA A 454 6.94 -51.76 -7.90
CA ALA A 454 7.95 -51.66 -8.96
C ALA A 454 7.31 -51.49 -10.35
N MET A 455 6.29 -52.28 -10.69
CA MET A 455 5.56 -52.18 -11.95
C MET A 455 4.86 -50.82 -12.09
N LEU A 456 4.23 -50.31 -11.03
CA LEU A 456 3.61 -48.99 -11.03
C LEU A 456 4.66 -47.88 -11.18
N PHE A 457 5.78 -47.95 -10.47
CA PHE A 457 6.88 -46.98 -10.60
C PHE A 457 7.47 -46.95 -12.01
N GLN A 458 7.67 -48.11 -12.64
CA GLN A 458 8.12 -48.19 -14.04
C GLN A 458 7.07 -47.62 -15.02
N LYS A 459 5.77 -47.89 -14.80
CA LYS A 459 4.69 -47.30 -15.61
C LYS A 459 4.67 -45.77 -15.51
N LEU A 460 4.85 -45.22 -14.31
CA LEU A 460 4.92 -43.76 -14.09
C LEU A 460 6.09 -43.14 -14.87
N ARG A 461 7.29 -43.75 -14.78
CA ARG A 461 8.47 -43.31 -15.52
C ARG A 461 8.26 -43.27 -17.05
N ILE A 462 7.53 -44.25 -17.59
CA ILE A 462 7.24 -44.32 -19.04
C ILE A 462 6.16 -43.29 -19.43
N SER A 463 5.20 -43.01 -18.56
CA SER A 463 4.09 -42.07 -18.81
C SER A 463 4.47 -40.58 -18.83
N GLY A 464 5.73 -40.23 -18.59
CA GLY A 464 6.20 -38.83 -18.57
C GLY A 464 5.75 -38.00 -17.37
N VAL A 465 4.95 -38.57 -16.46
CA VAL A 465 4.52 -37.91 -15.21
C VAL A 465 5.74 -37.56 -14.36
N LYS A 466 5.83 -36.29 -13.93
CA LYS A 466 6.93 -35.80 -13.09
C LYS A 466 6.88 -36.49 -11.72
N ILE A 467 7.89 -37.32 -11.45
CA ILE A 467 8.01 -38.09 -10.19
C ILE A 467 8.68 -37.23 -9.11
N ASP A 468 8.10 -37.21 -7.92
CA ASP A 468 8.61 -36.47 -6.77
C ASP A 468 9.89 -37.09 -6.16
N GLU A 469 10.73 -36.22 -5.58
CA GLU A 469 11.97 -36.60 -4.88
C GLU A 469 11.76 -37.67 -3.82
N VAL A 470 10.67 -37.54 -3.06
CA VAL A 470 10.29 -38.47 -1.99
C VAL A 470 9.94 -39.85 -2.54
N LEU A 471 9.36 -39.94 -3.75
CA LEU A 471 9.07 -41.23 -4.38
C LEU A 471 10.35 -41.91 -4.90
N TYR A 472 11.32 -41.15 -5.43
CA TYR A 472 12.65 -41.69 -5.74
C TYR A 472 13.35 -42.21 -4.47
N GLN A 473 13.34 -41.44 -3.38
CA GLN A 473 13.91 -41.86 -2.10
C GLN A 473 13.24 -43.14 -1.55
N THR A 474 11.90 -43.18 -1.55
CA THR A 474 11.12 -44.36 -1.11
C THR A 474 11.45 -45.59 -1.94
N MET A 475 11.54 -45.48 -3.28
CA MET A 475 11.86 -46.64 -4.12
C MET A 475 13.30 -47.13 -3.96
N ILE A 476 14.29 -46.24 -3.75
CA ILE A 476 15.67 -46.65 -3.45
C ILE A 476 15.70 -47.45 -2.14
N VAL A 477 15.08 -46.93 -1.08
CA VAL A 477 14.99 -47.60 0.23
C VAL A 477 14.21 -48.91 0.13
N ALA A 478 13.11 -48.96 -0.62
CA ALA A 478 12.31 -50.16 -0.83
C ALA A 478 13.09 -51.26 -1.57
N TYR A 479 13.80 -50.94 -2.66
CA TYR A 479 14.64 -51.92 -3.37
C TYR A 479 15.81 -52.41 -2.52
N GLU A 480 16.35 -51.60 -1.62
CA GLU A 480 17.43 -52.01 -0.71
C GLU A 480 16.92 -52.88 0.44
N ARG A 481 15.78 -52.53 1.05
CA ARG A 481 15.05 -53.39 2.02
C ARG A 481 14.66 -54.75 1.41
N ALA A 482 14.31 -54.76 0.13
CA ALA A 482 13.97 -55.98 -0.62
C ALA A 482 15.18 -56.84 -1.03
N GLY A 483 16.42 -56.41 -0.78
CA GLY A 483 17.62 -57.08 -1.30
C GLY A 483 17.80 -56.96 -2.83
N LEU A 484 16.98 -56.18 -3.52
CA LEU A 484 16.99 -55.97 -4.97
C LEU A 484 18.08 -54.97 -5.39
N VAL A 485 19.32 -55.20 -4.95
CA VAL A 485 20.49 -54.34 -5.13
C VAL A 485 20.73 -53.97 -6.61
N GLY A 486 20.46 -54.88 -7.55
CA GLY A 486 20.56 -54.64 -8.99
C GLY A 486 19.51 -53.67 -9.57
N HIS A 487 18.43 -53.38 -8.85
CA HIS A 487 17.45 -52.33 -9.19
C HIS A 487 17.85 -51.00 -8.55
N ALA A 488 18.22 -51.00 -7.27
CA ALA A 488 18.73 -49.82 -6.56
C ALA A 488 19.97 -49.20 -7.25
N LYS A 489 20.96 -50.03 -7.63
CA LYS A 489 22.17 -49.56 -8.34
C LYS A 489 21.89 -48.93 -9.71
N ARG A 490 20.86 -49.40 -10.43
CA ARG A 490 20.45 -48.78 -11.71
C ARG A 490 19.85 -47.38 -11.46
N LEU A 491 18.95 -47.25 -10.49
CA LEU A 491 18.38 -45.97 -10.07
C LEU A 491 19.45 -44.95 -9.61
N LEU A 492 20.42 -45.41 -8.82
CA LEU A 492 21.54 -44.55 -8.38
C LEU A 492 22.45 -44.14 -9.55
N HIS A 493 22.70 -45.03 -10.53
CA HIS A 493 23.45 -44.69 -11.73
C HIS A 493 22.72 -43.67 -12.62
N GLU A 494 21.40 -43.78 -12.77
CA GLU A 494 20.55 -42.81 -13.47
C GLU A 494 20.56 -41.43 -12.77
N LEU A 495 20.51 -41.40 -11.43
CA LEU A 495 20.63 -40.15 -10.67
C LEU A 495 22.04 -39.55 -10.71
N LYS A 496 23.09 -40.39 -10.85
CA LYS A 496 24.48 -39.96 -11.02
C LYS A 496 24.76 -39.38 -12.42
N ARG A 497 23.97 -39.75 -13.44
CA ARG A 497 24.02 -39.16 -14.80
C ARG A 497 22.61 -38.74 -15.23
N PRO A 498 22.05 -37.67 -14.65
CA PRO A 498 20.64 -37.32 -14.85
C PRO A 498 20.42 -36.73 -16.25
N VAL A 499 19.78 -37.51 -17.13
CA VAL A 499 19.41 -37.07 -18.49
C VAL A 499 18.05 -36.35 -18.51
N ASN A 500 17.08 -36.86 -17.75
CA ASN A 500 15.69 -36.34 -17.73
C ASN A 500 15.32 -35.66 -16.39
N ILE A 501 16.29 -35.39 -15.51
CA ILE A 501 16.09 -34.85 -14.15
C ILE A 501 17.02 -33.64 -13.96
N ASN A 502 16.56 -32.57 -13.30
CA ASN A 502 17.46 -31.45 -12.93
C ASN A 502 18.57 -31.96 -11.99
N ARG A 503 19.82 -31.60 -12.27
CA ARG A 503 20.99 -31.89 -11.41
C ARG A 503 20.76 -31.48 -9.96
N GLU A 504 20.18 -30.31 -9.70
CA GLU A 504 19.83 -29.83 -8.34
C GLU A 504 18.85 -30.77 -7.62
N THR A 505 17.90 -31.37 -8.35
CA THR A 505 16.94 -32.35 -7.82
C THR A 505 17.60 -33.69 -7.58
N ALA A 506 18.49 -34.14 -8.47
CA ALA A 506 19.28 -35.36 -8.27
C ALA A 506 20.18 -35.25 -7.02
N ILE A 507 20.83 -34.10 -6.80
CA ILE A 507 21.65 -33.83 -5.61
C ILE A 507 20.79 -33.94 -4.34
N ARG A 508 19.62 -33.29 -4.29
CA ARG A 508 18.73 -33.32 -3.11
C ARG A 508 18.15 -34.72 -2.84
N ILE A 509 17.89 -35.54 -3.86
CA ILE A 509 17.52 -36.96 -3.70
C ILE A 509 18.68 -37.76 -3.10
N LEU A 510 19.88 -37.66 -3.69
CA LEU A 510 21.06 -38.42 -3.26
C LEU A 510 21.50 -38.02 -1.84
N ALA A 511 21.45 -36.72 -1.50
CA ALA A 511 21.75 -36.21 -0.17
C ALA A 511 20.75 -36.71 0.89
N ARG A 512 19.43 -36.66 0.62
CA ARG A 512 18.41 -37.23 1.51
C ARG A 512 18.50 -38.75 1.63
N ALA A 513 19.01 -39.44 0.61
CA ALA A 513 19.38 -40.86 0.66
C ALA A 513 20.75 -41.14 1.32
N GLY A 514 21.44 -40.12 1.86
CA GLY A 514 22.74 -40.26 2.52
C GLY A 514 23.91 -40.63 1.60
N ARG A 515 23.74 -40.58 0.27
CA ARG A 515 24.68 -41.03 -0.75
C ARG A 515 25.76 -39.98 -1.03
N ILE A 516 26.74 -39.92 -0.13
CA ILE A 516 27.79 -38.88 -0.11
C ILE A 516 28.52 -38.78 -1.46
N GLU A 517 29.00 -39.89 -2.01
CA GLU A 517 29.92 -39.86 -3.16
C GLU A 517 29.20 -39.45 -4.44
N GLU A 518 28.02 -40.00 -4.68
CA GLU A 518 27.18 -39.65 -5.82
C GLU A 518 26.66 -38.21 -5.72
N ALA A 519 26.18 -37.79 -4.54
CA ALA A 519 25.73 -36.41 -4.31
C ALA A 519 26.86 -35.40 -4.52
N THR A 520 28.07 -35.68 -4.00
CA THR A 520 29.25 -34.81 -4.16
C THR A 520 29.69 -34.74 -5.62
N TRP A 521 29.63 -35.85 -6.36
CA TRP A 521 30.01 -35.90 -7.77
C TRP A 521 29.07 -35.06 -8.64
N VAL A 522 27.75 -35.22 -8.48
CA VAL A 522 26.75 -34.42 -9.22
C VAL A 522 26.78 -32.95 -8.77
N PHE A 523 27.01 -32.67 -7.47
CA PHE A 523 27.14 -31.30 -6.97
C PHE A 523 28.32 -30.56 -7.59
N ARG A 524 29.51 -31.18 -7.68
CA ARG A 524 30.67 -30.59 -8.37
C ARG A 524 30.36 -30.34 -9.84
N GLN A 525 29.84 -31.34 -10.58
CA GLN A 525 29.48 -31.17 -11.99
C GLN A 525 28.46 -30.04 -12.23
N ALA A 526 27.48 -29.86 -11.33
CA ALA A 526 26.49 -28.80 -11.44
C ALA A 526 27.04 -27.42 -11.05
N PHE A 527 27.90 -27.34 -10.04
CA PHE A 527 28.55 -26.10 -9.60
C PHE A 527 29.52 -25.58 -10.67
N ASP A 528 30.39 -26.46 -11.19
CA ASP A 528 31.38 -26.14 -12.22
C ASP A 528 30.72 -25.73 -13.56
N ALA A 529 29.46 -26.12 -13.78
CA ALA A 529 28.64 -25.72 -14.93
C ALA A 529 27.79 -24.46 -14.72
N GLY A 530 27.73 -23.90 -13.51
CA GLY A 530 26.84 -22.78 -13.17
C GLY A 530 25.33 -23.15 -13.13
N ASP A 531 25.01 -24.43 -12.97
CA ASP A 531 23.62 -24.91 -12.89
C ASP A 531 22.99 -24.65 -11.52
N VAL A 532 23.79 -24.65 -10.44
CA VAL A 532 23.29 -24.52 -9.05
C VAL A 532 22.88 -23.07 -8.77
N LYS A 533 21.57 -22.87 -8.63
CA LYS A 533 20.92 -21.55 -8.45
C LYS A 533 20.06 -21.49 -7.20
N ASP A 534 19.63 -22.63 -6.66
CA ASP A 534 18.98 -22.70 -5.35
C ASP A 534 19.99 -22.90 -4.21
N ILE A 535 20.03 -21.95 -3.27
CA ILE A 535 20.84 -22.00 -2.06
C ILE A 535 20.53 -23.24 -1.19
N SER A 536 19.31 -23.79 -1.26
CA SER A 536 18.92 -24.99 -0.50
C SER A 536 19.77 -26.23 -0.85
N VAL A 537 20.38 -26.25 -2.04
CA VAL A 537 21.29 -27.33 -2.48
C VAL A 537 22.58 -27.31 -1.65
N PHE A 538 23.15 -26.13 -1.39
CA PHE A 538 24.34 -25.98 -0.54
C PHE A 538 24.03 -26.40 0.90
N GLY A 539 22.92 -25.91 1.48
CA GLY A 539 22.48 -26.29 2.82
C GLY A 539 22.24 -27.79 2.98
N CYS A 540 21.61 -28.44 1.98
CA CYS A 540 21.39 -29.89 1.98
C CYS A 540 22.69 -30.70 1.90
N MET A 541 23.71 -30.20 1.19
CA MET A 541 25.05 -30.82 1.16
C MET A 541 25.83 -30.61 2.47
N ILE A 542 25.73 -29.42 3.09
CA ILE A 542 26.33 -29.12 4.39
C ILE A 542 25.74 -30.01 5.49
N ASP A 543 24.42 -30.18 5.51
CA ASP A 543 23.70 -31.10 6.39
C ASP A 543 24.14 -32.56 6.18
N LEU A 544 24.17 -33.05 4.93
CA LEU A 544 24.69 -34.38 4.58
C LEU A 544 26.11 -34.63 5.11
N PHE A 545 27.02 -33.68 4.93
CA PHE A 545 28.39 -33.80 5.43
C PHE A 545 28.46 -33.71 6.97
N SER A 546 27.64 -32.87 7.59
CA SER A 546 27.58 -32.72 9.05
C SER A 546 27.07 -33.99 9.75
N ARG A 547 25.94 -34.55 9.30
CA ARG A 547 25.39 -35.84 9.80
C ARG A 547 26.41 -36.97 9.70
N ASN A 548 27.13 -37.02 8.58
CA ASN A 548 28.12 -38.05 8.28
C ASN A 548 29.55 -37.70 8.76
N LYS A 549 29.68 -36.73 9.68
CA LYS A 549 30.93 -36.33 10.37
C LYS A 549 32.07 -35.82 9.46
N LYS A 550 31.80 -35.52 8.19
CA LYS A 550 32.77 -34.97 7.21
C LYS A 550 32.84 -33.44 7.31
N HIS A 551 33.14 -32.93 8.50
CA HIS A 551 33.11 -31.50 8.81
C HIS A 551 33.96 -30.62 7.88
N ALA A 552 35.10 -31.11 7.38
CA ALA A 552 35.92 -30.38 6.41
C ALA A 552 35.22 -30.18 5.05
N ASN A 553 34.45 -31.16 4.58
CA ASN A 553 33.67 -31.03 3.32
C ASN A 553 32.45 -30.11 3.48
N ALA A 554 31.88 -30.02 4.69
CA ALA A 554 30.84 -29.03 4.99
C ALA A 554 31.39 -27.60 4.82
N ILE A 555 32.62 -27.34 5.28
CA ILE A 555 33.31 -26.06 5.07
C ILE A 555 33.68 -25.86 3.59
N GLU A 556 34.16 -26.88 2.86
CA GLU A 556 34.40 -26.79 1.41
C GLU A 556 33.15 -26.28 0.63
N VAL A 557 31.96 -26.73 1.01
CA VAL A 557 30.69 -26.28 0.41
C VAL A 557 30.31 -24.87 0.86
N PHE A 558 30.53 -24.52 2.13
CA PHE A 558 30.26 -23.18 2.67
C PHE A 558 31.13 -22.10 2.00
N GLU A 559 32.44 -22.33 1.86
CA GLU A 559 33.36 -21.41 1.18
C GLU A 559 32.98 -21.24 -0.30
N LYS A 560 32.56 -22.34 -0.97
CA LYS A 560 32.04 -22.28 -2.35
C LYS A 560 30.71 -21.51 -2.45
N MET A 561 29.89 -21.52 -1.41
CA MET A 561 28.65 -20.74 -1.34
C MET A 561 28.95 -19.23 -1.18
N ARG A 562 29.82 -18.83 -0.23
CA ARG A 562 30.27 -17.43 -0.07
C ARG A 562 30.99 -16.94 -1.34
N GLY A 563 31.88 -17.74 -1.91
CA GLY A 563 32.62 -17.42 -3.14
C GLY A 563 31.75 -17.26 -4.41
N ALA A 564 30.55 -17.85 -4.42
CA ALA A 564 29.54 -17.65 -5.46
C ALA A 564 28.60 -16.46 -5.18
N GLY A 565 28.82 -15.71 -4.08
CA GLY A 565 28.02 -14.54 -3.70
C GLY A 565 26.71 -14.85 -2.96
N TYR A 566 26.49 -16.11 -2.53
CA TYR A 566 25.29 -16.50 -1.79
C TYR A 566 25.49 -16.28 -0.27
N PHE A 567 24.47 -15.67 0.36
CA PHE A 567 24.50 -15.38 1.81
C PHE A 567 23.93 -16.55 2.63
N PRO A 568 24.64 -17.06 3.65
CA PRO A 568 24.19 -18.22 4.43
C PRO A 568 22.92 -17.95 5.25
N ASP A 569 22.05 -18.96 5.36
CA ASP A 569 20.97 -18.95 6.35
C ASP A 569 21.47 -19.37 7.75
N SER A 570 20.64 -19.15 8.77
CA SER A 570 21.01 -19.43 10.16
C SER A 570 21.26 -20.92 10.43
N ASP A 571 20.65 -21.82 9.67
CA ASP A 571 20.82 -23.27 9.84
C ASP A 571 22.20 -23.68 9.32
N VAL A 572 22.60 -23.16 8.15
CA VAL A 572 23.96 -23.31 7.61
C VAL A 572 25.00 -22.72 8.56
N ILE A 573 24.78 -21.52 9.12
CA ILE A 573 25.70 -20.92 10.10
C ILE A 573 25.83 -21.82 11.33
N THR A 574 24.73 -22.35 11.86
CA THR A 574 24.73 -23.26 13.03
C THR A 574 25.52 -24.55 12.73
N LEU A 575 25.30 -25.15 11.56
CA LEU A 575 26.01 -26.36 11.11
C LEU A 575 27.50 -26.11 10.87
N VAL A 576 27.88 -24.94 10.35
CA VAL A 576 29.27 -24.56 10.02
C VAL A 576 30.05 -24.15 11.27
N LEU A 577 29.46 -23.40 12.20
CA LEU A 577 30.06 -23.12 13.51
C LEU A 577 30.28 -24.43 14.31
N ASN A 578 29.37 -25.40 14.20
CA ASN A 578 29.56 -26.74 14.76
C ASN A 578 30.73 -27.46 14.06
N ALA A 579 30.82 -27.40 12.72
CA ALA A 579 31.93 -27.98 11.96
C ALA A 579 33.30 -27.38 12.36
N TYR A 580 33.46 -26.06 12.40
CA TYR A 580 34.67 -25.40 12.91
C TYR A 580 34.95 -25.80 14.36
N GLY A 581 33.93 -25.86 15.23
CA GLY A 581 34.06 -26.28 16.62
C GLY A 581 34.51 -27.73 16.81
N LYS A 582 34.10 -28.66 15.94
CA LYS A 582 34.61 -30.05 15.93
C LYS A 582 36.04 -30.16 15.40
N LEU A 583 36.41 -29.29 14.46
CA LEU A 583 37.77 -29.21 13.91
C LEU A 583 38.75 -28.40 14.77
N ARG A 584 38.24 -27.63 15.76
CA ARG A 584 38.98 -26.70 16.64
C ARG A 584 39.50 -25.43 15.95
N ASP A 585 38.93 -25.07 14.80
CA ASP A 585 39.20 -23.82 14.06
C ASP A 585 38.50 -22.61 14.75
N PHE A 586 38.76 -22.40 16.04
CA PHE A 586 38.03 -21.43 16.88
C PHE A 586 38.16 -19.98 16.38
N GLU A 587 39.30 -19.61 15.78
CA GLU A 587 39.53 -18.26 15.25
C GLU A 587 38.66 -17.97 14.03
N LYS A 588 38.43 -18.96 13.16
CA LYS A 588 37.52 -18.81 12.00
C LYS A 588 36.06 -18.77 12.44
N ALA A 589 35.69 -19.55 13.45
CA ALA A 589 34.36 -19.47 14.05
C ALA A 589 34.10 -18.08 14.67
N ASP A 590 35.07 -17.49 15.37
CA ASP A 590 34.99 -16.15 15.95
C ASP A 590 35.00 -15.05 14.88
N ALA A 591 35.85 -15.15 13.85
CA ALA A 591 35.85 -14.23 12.71
C ALA A 591 34.49 -14.22 11.99
N LEU A 592 33.97 -15.39 11.60
CA LEU A 592 32.65 -15.54 10.98
C LEU A 592 31.53 -14.99 11.88
N TYR A 593 31.58 -15.29 13.18
CA TYR A 593 30.57 -14.81 14.13
C TYR A 593 30.54 -13.28 14.25
N ARG A 594 31.70 -12.61 14.17
CA ARG A 594 31.80 -11.14 14.17
C ARG A 594 31.43 -10.52 12.82
N GLU A 595 31.92 -11.09 11.71
CA GLU A 595 31.62 -10.66 10.34
C GLU A 595 30.11 -10.54 10.11
N MET A 596 29.35 -11.58 10.50
CA MET A 596 27.88 -11.57 10.41
C MET A 596 27.24 -10.50 11.32
N GLN A 597 27.78 -10.21 12.51
CA GLN A 597 27.27 -9.14 13.39
C GLN A 597 27.54 -7.74 12.80
N GLU A 598 28.71 -7.53 12.18
CA GLU A 598 29.07 -6.28 11.50
C GLU A 598 28.26 -6.07 10.20
N GLU A 599 27.95 -7.14 9.46
CA GLU A 599 26.99 -7.15 8.34
C GLU A 599 25.52 -6.95 8.79
N GLY A 600 25.26 -6.85 10.11
CA GLY A 600 23.94 -6.54 10.67
C GLY A 600 23.00 -7.74 10.78
N CYS A 601 23.52 -8.96 10.76
CA CYS A 601 22.73 -10.16 11.02
C CYS A 601 22.45 -10.28 12.54
N VAL A 602 21.16 -10.28 12.89
CA VAL A 602 20.69 -10.89 14.13
C VAL A 602 21.00 -12.40 14.05
N PHE A 603 21.26 -13.05 15.19
CA PHE A 603 21.31 -14.50 15.32
C PHE A 603 20.22 -14.99 16.29
N PRO A 604 19.69 -16.22 16.14
CA PRO A 604 18.82 -16.82 17.17
C PRO A 604 19.64 -17.22 18.40
N ASP A 605 18.98 -17.26 19.57
CA ASP A 605 19.52 -17.70 20.87
C ASP A 605 20.43 -18.95 20.75
N GLU A 606 20.02 -19.93 19.95
CA GLU A 606 20.75 -21.18 19.70
C GLU A 606 22.20 -20.97 19.21
N VAL A 607 22.41 -19.99 18.31
CA VAL A 607 23.75 -19.66 17.78
C VAL A 607 24.57 -18.90 18.83
N HIS A 608 23.95 -18.02 19.60
CA HIS A 608 24.59 -17.34 20.73
C HIS A 608 25.04 -18.34 21.82
N PHE A 609 24.18 -19.30 22.16
CA PHE A 609 24.47 -20.37 23.13
C PHE A 609 25.54 -21.35 22.60
N GLN A 610 25.51 -21.68 21.30
CA GLN A 610 26.56 -22.47 20.67
C GLN A 610 27.90 -21.73 20.72
N MET A 611 27.93 -20.42 20.48
CA MET A 611 29.16 -19.63 20.55
C MET A 611 29.71 -19.52 21.99
N LEU A 612 28.86 -19.34 23.00
CA LEU A 612 29.25 -19.47 24.41
C LEU A 612 29.88 -20.85 24.70
N SER A 613 29.32 -21.93 24.16
CA SER A 613 29.91 -23.27 24.29
C SER A 613 31.24 -23.44 23.53
N LEU A 614 31.49 -22.66 22.48
CA LEU A 614 32.76 -22.66 21.75
C LEU A 614 33.85 -21.86 22.48
N TYR A 615 33.56 -20.65 22.97
CA TYR A 615 34.48 -19.92 23.86
C TYR A 615 34.75 -20.70 25.15
N GLY A 616 33.73 -21.38 25.71
CA GLY A 616 33.87 -22.31 26.84
C GLY A 616 34.73 -23.56 26.55
N ALA A 617 34.85 -23.97 25.29
CA ALA A 617 35.78 -25.01 24.85
C ALA A 617 37.20 -24.47 24.58
N LYS A 618 37.31 -23.20 24.15
CA LYS A 618 38.56 -22.45 23.98
C LYS A 618 39.19 -21.99 25.31
N GLN A 619 38.41 -21.97 26.40
CA GLN A 619 38.75 -21.39 27.72
C GLN A 619 38.96 -19.85 27.66
N ASP A 620 38.21 -19.17 26.78
CA ASP A 620 38.35 -17.73 26.52
C ASP A 620 37.42 -16.90 27.44
N PHE A 621 37.80 -16.79 28.71
CA PHE A 621 36.90 -16.33 29.78
C PHE A 621 36.39 -14.89 29.61
N SER A 622 37.20 -13.97 29.08
CA SER A 622 36.77 -12.58 28.84
C SER A 622 35.75 -12.47 27.70
N MET A 623 35.87 -13.31 26.66
CA MET A 623 34.85 -13.39 25.60
C MET A 623 33.56 -14.06 26.08
N ILE A 624 33.65 -15.04 26.99
CA ILE A 624 32.47 -15.61 27.66
C ILE A 624 31.75 -14.55 28.49
N GLU A 625 32.48 -13.78 29.30
CA GLU A 625 31.93 -12.74 30.18
C GLU A 625 31.29 -11.60 29.36
N SER A 626 32.02 -11.05 28.39
CA SER A 626 31.51 -10.02 27.46
C SER A 626 30.28 -10.47 26.66
N LEU A 627 30.27 -11.70 26.13
CA LEU A 627 29.11 -12.23 25.44
C LEU A 627 27.94 -12.50 26.41
N PHE A 628 28.23 -12.99 27.62
CA PHE A 628 27.19 -13.26 28.63
C PHE A 628 26.54 -11.97 29.16
N GLU A 629 27.31 -10.93 29.52
CA GLU A 629 26.75 -9.64 29.93
C GLU A 629 25.89 -9.03 28.82
N ARG A 630 26.37 -9.08 27.57
CA ARG A 630 25.59 -8.63 26.41
C ARG A 630 24.28 -9.40 26.24
N LEU A 631 24.27 -10.72 26.48
CA LEU A 631 23.07 -11.56 26.38
C LEU A 631 22.14 -11.48 27.59
N ASP A 632 22.65 -11.23 28.80
CA ASP A 632 21.81 -11.06 29.98
C ASP A 632 21.24 -9.62 30.09
N SER A 633 21.93 -8.63 29.54
CA SER A 633 21.41 -7.26 29.41
C SER A 633 20.26 -7.15 28.38
N ASP A 634 20.13 -8.11 27.46
CA ASP A 634 19.03 -8.15 26.51
C ASP A 634 17.73 -8.67 27.19
N PRO A 635 16.65 -7.86 27.26
CA PRO A 635 15.37 -8.31 27.80
C PRO A 635 14.72 -9.44 26.98
N ASN A 636 15.14 -9.65 25.73
CA ASN A 636 14.59 -10.62 24.79
C ASN A 636 15.34 -11.96 24.73
N MET A 637 16.42 -12.15 25.48
CA MET A 637 17.11 -13.44 25.54
C MET A 637 16.35 -14.50 26.37
N ASN A 638 16.44 -15.78 26.03
CA ASN A 638 15.95 -16.87 26.90
C ASN A 638 16.90 -17.09 28.08
N LYS A 639 16.80 -16.22 29.09
CA LYS A 639 17.59 -16.29 30.33
C LYS A 639 17.63 -17.70 30.96
N LYS A 640 16.54 -18.48 30.91
CA LYS A 640 16.52 -19.84 31.50
C LYS A 640 17.49 -20.79 30.80
N GLU A 641 17.56 -20.75 29.47
CA GLU A 641 18.50 -21.56 28.70
C GLU A 641 19.91 -20.99 28.73
N LEU A 642 20.07 -19.66 28.68
CA LEU A 642 21.35 -18.99 28.88
C LEU A 642 21.99 -19.43 30.21
N TYR A 643 21.26 -19.35 31.33
CA TYR A 643 21.75 -19.81 32.64
C TYR A 643 21.97 -21.33 32.72
N LEU A 644 21.24 -22.17 31.95
CA LEU A 644 21.49 -23.61 31.90
C LEU A 644 22.76 -23.96 31.10
N VAL A 645 22.99 -23.32 29.96
CA VAL A 645 24.21 -23.45 29.15
C VAL A 645 25.41 -22.96 29.95
N VAL A 646 25.28 -21.80 30.61
CA VAL A 646 26.30 -21.26 31.54
C VAL A 646 26.55 -22.20 32.71
N ALA A 647 25.51 -22.70 33.38
CA ALA A 647 25.65 -23.69 34.45
C ALA A 647 26.35 -24.97 33.97
N SER A 648 26.11 -25.42 32.73
CA SER A 648 26.74 -26.62 32.16
C SER A 648 28.27 -26.51 32.07
N PHE A 649 28.81 -25.33 31.69
CA PHE A 649 30.26 -25.11 31.65
C PHE A 649 30.81 -24.66 33.01
N MET A 650 30.07 -23.88 33.81
CA MET A 650 30.47 -23.55 35.20
C MET A 650 30.64 -24.81 36.06
N LYS A 651 29.87 -25.88 35.80
CA LYS A 651 30.04 -27.19 36.45
C LYS A 651 31.41 -27.83 36.17
N ARG A 652 32.09 -27.48 35.07
CA ARG A 652 33.49 -27.84 34.78
C ARG A 652 34.51 -26.90 35.44
N LEU A 653 34.14 -25.64 35.70
CA LEU A 653 35.00 -24.59 36.28
C LEU A 653 34.98 -24.52 37.81
N LYS A 654 34.40 -25.53 38.48
CA LYS A 654 34.15 -25.57 39.93
C LYS A 654 35.37 -25.32 40.83
N SER A 655 36.59 -25.47 40.29
CA SER A 655 37.85 -25.16 40.98
C SER A 655 38.06 -23.64 41.19
N TYR A 656 37.80 -22.81 40.18
CA TYR A 656 38.16 -21.39 40.18
C TYR A 656 37.35 -20.56 41.18
N TYR A 657 36.03 -20.80 41.24
CA TYR A 657 35.11 -20.05 42.10
C TYR A 657 35.29 -20.27 43.61
N MET A 658 36.04 -21.29 44.05
CA MET A 658 36.42 -21.42 45.45
C MET A 658 37.43 -20.35 45.90
N HIS A 659 38.25 -19.81 44.99
CA HIS A 659 39.28 -18.84 45.35
C HIS A 659 38.70 -17.44 45.58
N LEU A 660 37.87 -16.92 44.65
CA LEU A 660 37.25 -15.59 44.78
C LEU A 660 36.38 -15.45 46.05
N ARG A 661 35.67 -16.51 46.45
CA ARG A 661 34.76 -16.47 47.61
C ARG A 661 35.47 -16.18 48.93
N HIS A 662 36.79 -16.38 49.02
CA HIS A 662 37.56 -16.17 50.25
C HIS A 662 38.04 -14.72 50.45
N GLN A 663 37.92 -13.85 49.43
CA GLN A 663 38.58 -12.55 49.40
C GLN A 663 37.65 -11.34 49.63
N GLN A 664 36.32 -11.53 49.58
CA GLN A 664 35.34 -10.43 49.49
C GLN A 664 34.56 -10.14 50.80
N THR A 665 34.94 -10.73 51.94
CA THR A 665 34.12 -10.77 53.16
C THR A 665 34.45 -9.75 54.25
N ASN A 666 35.46 -8.88 54.09
CA ASN A 666 36.00 -8.07 55.21
C ASN A 666 35.64 -6.55 55.22
N GLU A 667 35.30 -5.93 54.09
CA GLU A 667 35.13 -4.47 54.00
C GLU A 667 33.74 -3.95 54.41
N ARG A 668 32.68 -4.76 54.25
CA ARG A 668 31.29 -4.26 54.18
C ARG A 668 30.56 -4.10 55.53
N ARG A 669 31.23 -3.57 56.56
CA ARG A 669 30.66 -3.43 57.94
C ARG A 669 30.71 -2.04 58.60
N ARG A 670 31.25 -1.00 57.96
CA ARG A 670 31.49 0.31 58.64
C ARG A 670 30.50 1.45 58.38
N TRP A 671 29.59 1.35 57.40
CA TRP A 671 28.82 2.52 56.91
C TRP A 671 27.30 2.51 57.11
N ILE A 672 26.74 1.54 57.86
CA ILE A 672 25.28 1.42 58.04
C ILE A 672 24.73 2.42 59.07
N PHE A 673 25.48 2.73 60.13
CA PHE A 673 25.00 3.53 61.27
C PHE A 673 24.82 5.05 61.02
N PRO A 674 25.66 5.76 60.23
CA PRO A 674 25.50 7.21 60.06
C PRO A 674 24.19 7.62 59.36
N LEU A 675 23.73 6.82 58.39
CA LEU A 675 22.56 7.15 57.55
C LEU A 675 21.22 7.12 58.32
N ALA A 676 21.11 6.29 59.36
CA ALA A 676 19.88 6.20 60.15
C ALA A 676 19.61 7.49 60.96
N ILE A 677 20.65 8.17 61.42
CA ILE A 677 20.54 9.33 62.32
C ILE A 677 20.03 10.57 61.57
N GLY A 678 20.50 10.80 60.34
CA GLY A 678 20.08 11.96 59.53
C GLY A 678 18.60 11.96 59.16
N SER A 679 17.97 10.79 59.04
CA SER A 679 16.55 10.65 58.73
C SER A 679 15.64 11.22 59.82
N VAL A 680 15.97 10.97 61.08
CA VAL A 680 15.14 11.36 62.25
C VAL A 680 15.11 12.88 62.44
N VAL A 681 16.24 13.57 62.21
CA VAL A 681 16.36 15.02 62.38
C VAL A 681 15.50 15.78 61.37
N SER A 682 15.43 15.30 60.12
CA SER A 682 14.64 15.94 59.06
C SER A 682 13.13 15.90 59.34
N LEU A 683 12.62 14.77 59.85
CA LEU A 683 11.22 14.62 60.24
C LEU A 683 10.81 15.52 61.42
N PHE A 684 11.73 15.79 62.35
CA PHE A 684 11.46 16.67 63.50
C PHE A 684 11.32 18.15 63.08
N LEU A 685 12.11 18.61 62.10
CA LEU A 685 12.05 19.99 61.61
C LEU A 685 10.76 20.28 60.81
N LEU A 686 10.23 19.30 60.08
CA LEU A 686 8.95 19.40 59.37
C LEU A 686 7.71 19.44 60.29
N PHE A 687 7.85 19.04 61.56
CA PHE A 687 6.77 19.10 62.55
C PHE A 687 6.68 20.46 63.26
N LEU A 688 7.75 21.27 63.22
CA LEU A 688 7.83 22.57 63.88
C LEU A 688 7.26 23.73 63.05
N THR A 689 7.16 23.59 61.72
CA THR A 689 6.72 24.66 60.81
C THR A 689 5.20 24.72 60.60
N THR A 690 4.44 23.75 61.09
CA THR A 690 2.98 23.63 60.89
C THR A 690 2.15 24.17 62.07
N LEU A 691 2.78 24.72 63.11
CA LEU A 691 2.14 25.16 64.34
C LEU A 691 1.98 26.70 64.47
N THR A 692 2.40 27.49 63.48
CA THR A 692 2.42 28.97 63.60
C THR A 692 1.97 29.74 62.34
N SER A 693 0.69 29.62 61.97
CA SER A 693 -0.06 30.70 61.31
C SER A 693 -1.57 30.45 61.36
N SER A 694 -2.34 31.52 61.56
CA SER A 694 -3.81 31.50 61.58
C SER A 694 -4.40 32.42 60.51
N ASP A 695 -5.71 32.24 60.29
CA ASP A 695 -6.64 33.18 59.64
C ASP A 695 -6.59 33.40 58.12
N GLY A 696 -7.78 33.62 57.52
CA GLY A 696 -7.93 34.32 56.25
C GLY A 696 -8.56 33.56 55.07
N SER A 697 -9.89 33.49 55.02
CA SER A 697 -10.66 33.34 53.76
C SER A 697 -12.06 33.99 53.93
N PRO A 698 -12.85 34.25 52.86
CA PRO A 698 -12.57 34.13 51.42
C PRO A 698 -12.83 35.44 50.64
N PHE A 699 -12.63 35.46 49.31
CA PHE A 699 -13.58 35.93 48.27
C PHE A 699 -12.99 35.76 46.85
N VAL A 700 -13.72 36.16 45.79
CA VAL A 700 -13.62 35.61 44.41
C VAL A 700 -13.50 36.74 43.34
N PRO A 701 -13.61 36.47 42.02
CA PRO A 701 -12.53 36.24 41.05
C PRO A 701 -12.11 37.47 40.21
N PHE A 702 -11.00 37.34 39.46
CA PHE A 702 -10.92 37.91 38.11
C PHE A 702 -10.04 37.07 37.17
N SER A 703 -10.18 37.26 35.84
CA SER A 703 -9.50 36.47 34.80
C SER A 703 -8.72 37.34 33.82
N ARG A 704 -7.62 36.82 33.24
CA ARG A 704 -7.31 36.99 31.80
C ARG A 704 -6.14 36.15 31.27
N SER A 705 -6.45 35.56 30.11
CA SER A 705 -5.63 35.01 29.04
C SER A 705 -4.26 35.62 28.71
N PHE A 706 -3.31 34.76 28.33
CA PHE A 706 -2.32 34.95 27.25
C PHE A 706 -2.28 33.63 26.45
N SER A 707 -2.85 33.55 25.24
CA SER A 707 -2.27 33.92 23.92
C SER A 707 -1.17 32.96 23.43
N VAL A 708 -1.53 32.06 22.51
CA VAL A 708 -0.59 31.22 21.75
C VAL A 708 -0.23 31.94 20.44
N LEU A 709 1.06 32.00 20.09
CA LEU A 709 1.52 32.62 18.85
C LEU A 709 1.52 31.58 17.72
N GLY A 710 0.65 31.78 16.71
CA GLY A 710 0.50 30.87 15.58
C GLY A 710 1.64 30.94 14.55
N SER A 711 1.79 29.86 13.78
CA SER A 711 2.69 29.82 12.62
C SER A 711 2.22 30.75 11.51
N LYS A 712 3.16 31.31 10.72
CA LYS A 712 2.85 32.22 9.60
C LYS A 712 2.31 31.45 8.39
N PHE A 713 0.99 31.34 8.31
CA PHE A 713 0.28 30.94 7.10
C PHE A 713 0.17 32.12 6.12
N VAL A 714 0.29 31.87 4.81
CA VAL A 714 0.25 32.93 3.78
C VAL A 714 -1.10 32.90 3.06
N GLU A 715 -2.11 33.51 3.69
CA GLU A 715 -3.41 33.70 3.05
C GLU A 715 -4.11 34.98 3.56
N THR A 716 -3.53 36.14 3.22
CA THR A 716 -4.05 37.47 3.59
C THR A 716 -4.37 38.32 2.37
N LYS A 717 -5.42 37.94 1.62
CA LYS A 717 -6.10 38.81 0.64
C LYS A 717 -7.64 38.69 0.71
N LEU A 718 -8.17 38.47 1.91
CA LEU A 718 -9.60 38.67 2.22
C LEU A 718 -9.72 39.69 3.35
N HIS A 719 -10.23 40.89 3.03
CA HIS A 719 -10.66 41.85 4.04
C HIS A 719 -12.08 41.48 4.48
N PRO A 720 -12.37 41.34 5.79
CA PRO A 720 -13.74 41.19 6.26
C PRO A 720 -14.48 42.52 6.07
N ILE A 721 -15.38 42.56 5.08
CA ILE A 721 -16.34 43.67 4.90
C ILE A 721 -17.35 43.60 6.05
N PRO A 722 -17.68 44.72 6.73
CA PRO A 722 -18.61 44.69 7.86
C PRO A 722 -20.04 44.32 7.44
N VAL A 723 -20.71 43.55 8.31
CA VAL A 723 -22.09 43.08 8.09
C VAL A 723 -23.08 44.25 8.18
N SER A 724 -23.67 44.65 7.06
CA SER A 724 -24.86 45.53 7.02
C SER A 724 -25.73 45.41 5.77
N THR A 725 -25.34 44.61 4.77
CA THR A 725 -26.12 44.36 3.55
C THR A 725 -26.37 42.87 3.36
N LEU A 726 -27.53 42.51 2.79
CA LEU A 726 -27.78 41.17 2.26
C LEU A 726 -26.67 40.80 1.24
N PRO A 727 -26.18 39.55 1.20
CA PRO A 727 -25.21 39.13 0.21
C PRO A 727 -25.79 39.27 -1.21
N PRO A 728 -25.00 39.62 -2.22
CA PRO A 728 -25.50 39.76 -3.58
C PRO A 728 -26.05 38.41 -4.09
N PRO A 729 -27.08 38.39 -4.95
CA PRO A 729 -27.67 37.14 -5.44
C PRO A 729 -26.63 36.18 -5.99
N PRO A 730 -26.74 34.87 -5.69
CA PRO A 730 -25.73 33.88 -6.02
C PRO A 730 -25.56 33.71 -7.53
N ARG A 731 -24.60 32.86 -7.92
CA ARG A 731 -24.21 32.61 -9.30
C ARG A 731 -23.93 31.12 -9.46
N PHE A 732 -24.74 30.45 -10.27
CA PHE A 732 -24.59 29.02 -10.56
C PHE A 732 -23.68 28.80 -11.78
N ALA A 733 -22.94 27.70 -11.75
CA ALA A 733 -22.07 27.23 -12.82
C ALA A 733 -22.57 25.88 -13.33
N PHE A 734 -23.19 25.87 -14.51
CA PHE A 734 -23.80 24.67 -15.09
C PHE A 734 -22.85 23.95 -16.06
N LEU A 735 -22.72 22.63 -15.93
CA LEU A 735 -22.37 21.74 -17.03
C LEU A 735 -23.68 21.18 -17.61
N ILE A 736 -23.89 21.30 -18.92
CA ILE A 736 -24.98 20.63 -19.65
C ILE A 736 -24.36 19.70 -20.71
N SER A 737 -24.57 18.38 -20.58
CA SER A 737 -23.94 17.36 -21.45
C SER A 737 -24.93 16.52 -22.26
N GLY A 738 -24.65 16.33 -23.56
CA GLY A 738 -25.40 15.43 -24.44
C GLY A 738 -24.53 14.48 -25.25
N SER A 739 -25.17 13.61 -26.02
CA SER A 739 -24.63 12.64 -26.98
C SER A 739 -25.45 12.67 -28.28
N THR A 740 -25.24 11.71 -29.18
CA THR A 740 -25.87 11.64 -30.50
C THR A 740 -27.40 11.86 -30.48
N GLY A 741 -27.87 12.94 -31.11
CA GLY A 741 -29.28 13.32 -31.19
C GLY A 741 -29.74 14.32 -30.11
N ASP A 742 -28.96 14.55 -29.06
CA ASP A 742 -29.30 15.47 -27.98
C ASP A 742 -29.20 16.95 -28.38
N GLY A 743 -28.67 17.31 -29.55
CA GLY A 743 -28.36 18.69 -29.95
C GLY A 743 -29.52 19.68 -29.75
N ASN A 744 -30.74 19.34 -30.16
CA ASN A 744 -31.91 20.21 -29.96
C ASN A 744 -32.38 20.25 -28.50
N MET A 745 -32.28 19.14 -27.77
CA MET A 745 -32.57 19.10 -26.33
C MET A 745 -31.58 19.99 -25.55
N LEU A 746 -30.29 19.99 -25.90
CA LEU A 746 -29.29 20.90 -25.33
C LEU A 746 -29.63 22.37 -25.57
N LYS A 747 -30.08 22.75 -26.79
CA LYS A 747 -30.55 24.12 -27.08
C LYS A 747 -31.74 24.49 -26.18
N ARG A 748 -32.77 23.63 -26.12
CA ARG A 748 -33.98 23.85 -25.33
C ARG A 748 -33.69 23.96 -23.82
N THR A 749 -32.87 23.07 -23.28
CA THR A 749 -32.49 23.04 -21.85
C THR A 749 -31.56 24.20 -21.48
N LEU A 750 -30.64 24.62 -22.37
CA LEU A 750 -29.83 25.82 -22.15
C LEU A 750 -30.69 27.10 -22.07
N MET A 751 -31.67 27.26 -22.97
CA MET A 751 -32.60 28.41 -22.91
C MET A 751 -33.50 28.37 -21.67
N ALA A 752 -33.92 27.19 -21.23
CA ALA A 752 -34.70 27.00 -20.00
C ALA A 752 -33.93 27.39 -18.74
N LEU A 753 -32.62 27.12 -18.70
CA LEU A 753 -31.75 27.37 -17.56
C LEU A 753 -31.06 28.73 -17.59
N TYR A 754 -31.22 29.53 -18.65
CA TYR A 754 -30.39 30.73 -18.84
C TYR A 754 -30.71 31.88 -17.87
N HIS A 755 -29.67 32.45 -17.27
CA HIS A 755 -29.71 33.70 -16.52
C HIS A 755 -28.35 34.42 -16.64
N PRO A 756 -28.31 35.75 -16.87
CA PRO A 756 -27.06 36.49 -17.11
C PRO A 756 -26.00 36.38 -16.00
N ARG A 757 -26.42 36.21 -14.73
CA ARG A 757 -25.48 36.04 -13.60
C ARG A 757 -24.68 34.75 -13.67
N ASN A 758 -25.31 33.68 -14.15
CA ASN A 758 -24.79 32.31 -14.09
C ASN A 758 -23.73 32.09 -15.19
N GLN A 759 -23.02 30.96 -15.12
CA GLN A 759 -22.02 30.54 -16.10
C GLN A 759 -22.39 29.16 -16.64
N TYR A 760 -22.12 28.89 -17.92
CA TYR A 760 -22.57 27.67 -18.60
C TYR A 760 -21.43 27.06 -19.43
N VAL A 761 -21.21 25.75 -19.27
CA VAL A 761 -20.38 24.92 -20.14
C VAL A 761 -21.25 23.85 -20.79
N VAL A 762 -21.34 23.90 -22.11
CA VAL A 762 -22.10 22.98 -22.95
C VAL A 762 -21.14 21.97 -23.58
N HIS A 763 -21.47 20.68 -23.49
CA HIS A 763 -20.69 19.60 -24.08
C HIS A 763 -21.60 18.64 -24.86
N LEU A 764 -21.23 18.36 -26.11
CA LEU A 764 -21.89 17.35 -26.95
C LEU A 764 -20.84 16.32 -27.37
N ASP A 765 -21.04 15.06 -26.98
CA ASP A 765 -19.98 14.04 -27.00
C ASP A 765 -19.56 13.59 -28.40
N ARG A 766 -18.42 12.92 -28.49
CA ARG A 766 -17.78 12.51 -29.76
C ARG A 766 -18.59 11.48 -30.57
N ALA A 767 -19.63 10.84 -30.01
CA ALA A 767 -20.52 9.99 -30.80
C ALA A 767 -21.55 10.80 -31.61
N SER A 768 -21.74 12.08 -31.26
CA SER A 768 -22.60 13.04 -31.96
C SER A 768 -21.93 13.53 -33.25
N SER A 769 -22.71 13.82 -34.29
CA SER A 769 -22.16 14.12 -35.61
C SER A 769 -21.34 15.42 -35.60
N THR A 770 -20.46 15.62 -36.59
CA THR A 770 -19.73 16.88 -36.71
C THR A 770 -20.67 18.03 -37.05
N GLU A 771 -21.70 17.78 -37.85
CA GLU A 771 -22.76 18.75 -38.18
C GLU A 771 -23.54 19.17 -36.92
N GLU A 772 -23.99 18.21 -36.11
CA GLU A 772 -24.74 18.45 -34.86
C GLU A 772 -23.92 19.27 -33.85
N ARG A 773 -22.60 19.00 -33.75
CA ARG A 773 -21.67 19.75 -32.90
C ARG A 773 -21.30 21.13 -33.46
N LEU A 774 -21.37 21.32 -34.77
CA LEU A 774 -21.18 22.63 -35.41
C LEU A 774 -22.43 23.49 -35.26
N ASP A 775 -23.62 22.96 -35.55
CA ASP A 775 -24.92 23.62 -35.36
C ASP A 775 -25.12 24.10 -33.91
N LEU A 776 -24.88 23.24 -32.91
CA LEU A 776 -24.92 23.66 -31.51
C LEU A 776 -23.87 24.73 -31.17
N GLY A 777 -22.69 24.66 -31.80
CA GLY A 777 -21.62 25.65 -31.66
C GLY A 777 -21.96 26.99 -32.30
N GLU A 778 -22.64 26.99 -33.45
CA GLU A 778 -23.11 28.19 -34.14
C GLU A 778 -24.30 28.83 -33.42
N PHE A 779 -25.23 28.04 -32.89
CA PHE A 779 -26.29 28.53 -32.00
C PHE A 779 -25.70 29.30 -30.81
N VAL A 780 -24.74 28.72 -30.09
CA VAL A 780 -24.08 29.40 -28.96
C VAL A 780 -23.30 30.66 -29.40
N LYS A 781 -22.67 30.64 -30.58
CA LYS A 781 -21.90 31.79 -31.11
C LYS A 781 -22.74 32.95 -31.64
N HIS A 782 -23.99 32.72 -32.06
CA HIS A 782 -24.83 33.74 -32.71
C HIS A 782 -26.05 34.15 -31.88
N HIS A 783 -26.41 33.42 -30.83
CA HIS A 783 -27.54 33.78 -29.98
C HIS A 783 -27.29 35.12 -29.25
N PRO A 784 -28.10 36.18 -29.48
CA PRO A 784 -27.71 37.56 -29.20
C PRO A 784 -27.46 37.84 -27.71
N VAL A 785 -28.22 37.19 -26.82
CA VAL A 785 -28.05 37.33 -25.36
C VAL A 785 -26.77 36.63 -24.88
N PHE A 786 -26.42 35.47 -25.45
CA PHE A 786 -25.23 34.72 -25.04
C PHE A 786 -23.95 35.44 -25.48
N VAL A 787 -23.94 35.99 -26.69
CA VAL A 787 -22.85 36.85 -27.20
C VAL A 787 -22.66 38.09 -26.34
N LYS A 788 -23.76 38.76 -25.95
CA LYS A 788 -23.72 39.99 -25.14
C LYS A 788 -23.14 39.79 -23.74
N PHE A 789 -23.37 38.64 -23.10
CA PHE A 789 -22.88 38.36 -21.74
C PHE A 789 -21.62 37.48 -21.69
N GLY A 790 -21.26 36.77 -22.77
CA GLY A 790 -20.07 35.91 -22.85
C GLY A 790 -20.05 34.72 -21.87
N ASN A 791 -21.18 34.44 -21.21
CA ASN A 791 -21.28 33.51 -20.09
C ASN A 791 -21.61 32.05 -20.48
N VAL A 792 -21.71 31.76 -21.78
CA VAL A 792 -21.93 30.41 -22.32
C VAL A 792 -20.70 29.97 -23.12
N LYS A 793 -20.14 28.82 -22.78
CA LYS A 793 -18.97 28.22 -23.45
C LYS A 793 -19.30 26.82 -23.96
N MET A 794 -18.70 26.42 -25.08
CA MET A 794 -18.90 25.09 -25.68
C MET A 794 -17.56 24.34 -25.71
N ILE A 795 -17.52 23.09 -25.22
CA ILE A 795 -16.31 22.26 -25.23
C ILE A 795 -16.05 21.73 -26.65
N ALA A 796 -15.35 22.51 -27.46
CA ALA A 796 -15.05 22.18 -28.86
C ALA A 796 -14.27 20.85 -29.03
N LYS A 797 -13.45 20.46 -28.05
CA LYS A 797 -12.72 19.18 -28.02
C LYS A 797 -13.65 18.06 -27.54
N ALA A 798 -14.49 17.56 -28.45
CA ALA A 798 -15.44 16.49 -28.18
C ALA A 798 -14.75 15.20 -27.73
N ASN A 799 -15.04 14.76 -26.50
CA ASN A 799 -14.60 13.50 -25.91
C ASN A 799 -15.74 12.47 -25.97
N LEU A 800 -15.44 11.17 -25.87
CA LEU A 800 -16.49 10.17 -25.64
C LEU A 800 -16.89 10.19 -24.17
N VAL A 801 -18.20 10.10 -23.90
CA VAL A 801 -18.74 10.04 -22.52
C VAL A 801 -19.60 8.79 -22.35
N THR A 802 -19.18 7.86 -21.50
CA THR A 802 -19.95 6.71 -21.06
C THR A 802 -20.45 6.95 -19.63
N TYR A 803 -21.70 6.56 -19.34
CA TYR A 803 -22.29 6.69 -17.99
C TYR A 803 -21.74 5.64 -17.01
N ARG A 804 -21.34 4.46 -17.53
CA ARG A 804 -20.85 3.33 -16.73
C ARG A 804 -19.36 3.43 -16.39
N GLY A 805 -18.62 4.37 -16.97
CA GLY A 805 -17.18 4.53 -16.78
C GLY A 805 -16.78 5.92 -16.27
N PRO A 806 -15.47 6.15 -16.03
CA PRO A 806 -14.93 7.42 -15.56
C PRO A 806 -14.94 8.54 -16.60
N THR A 807 -15.23 8.28 -17.89
CA THR A 807 -15.27 9.36 -18.90
C THR A 807 -16.27 10.47 -18.57
N MET A 808 -17.41 10.15 -17.93
CA MET A 808 -18.33 11.17 -17.40
C MET A 808 -17.73 11.98 -16.23
N VAL A 809 -16.97 11.34 -15.33
CA VAL A 809 -16.26 12.05 -14.24
C VAL A 809 -15.18 12.97 -14.82
N ALA A 810 -14.42 12.49 -15.80
CA ALA A 810 -13.41 13.28 -16.50
C ALA A 810 -14.03 14.49 -17.22
N ASN A 811 -15.18 14.34 -17.88
CA ASN A 811 -15.90 15.47 -18.49
C ASN A 811 -16.40 16.48 -17.44
N THR A 812 -16.91 15.99 -16.31
CA THR A 812 -17.38 16.84 -15.20
C THR A 812 -16.24 17.66 -14.61
N LEU A 813 -15.10 17.03 -14.32
CA LEU A 813 -13.89 17.72 -13.84
C LEU A 813 -13.31 18.68 -14.87
N HIS A 814 -13.36 18.35 -16.17
CA HIS A 814 -12.89 19.22 -17.25
C HIS A 814 -13.76 20.48 -17.39
N ALA A 815 -15.09 20.35 -17.33
CA ALA A 815 -16.00 21.48 -17.35
C ALA A 815 -15.81 22.39 -16.12
N ALA A 816 -15.71 21.79 -14.93
CA ALA A 816 -15.41 22.52 -13.69
C ALA A 816 -14.05 23.24 -13.77
N ALA A 817 -13.02 22.64 -14.37
CA ALA A 817 -11.72 23.29 -14.60
C ALA A 817 -11.80 24.49 -15.57
N ILE A 818 -12.63 24.42 -16.62
CA ILE A 818 -12.91 25.57 -17.51
C ILE A 818 -13.63 26.68 -16.72
N LEU A 819 -14.57 26.31 -15.86
CA LEU A 819 -15.34 27.24 -15.01
C LEU A 819 -14.50 27.87 -13.88
N LEU A 820 -13.43 27.23 -13.39
CA LEU A 820 -12.47 27.85 -12.47
C LEU A 820 -11.41 28.69 -13.18
N LYS A 821 -10.90 28.24 -14.33
CA LYS A 821 -9.80 28.90 -15.05
C LYS A 821 -10.25 30.18 -15.77
N GLU A 822 -11.45 30.16 -16.36
CA GLU A 822 -11.84 31.14 -17.38
C GLU A 822 -13.23 31.76 -17.19
N SER A 823 -13.86 31.52 -16.04
CA SER A 823 -15.15 32.12 -15.69
C SER A 823 -14.99 32.82 -14.34
N GLY A 824 -15.60 33.99 -14.18
CA GLY A 824 -15.48 34.78 -12.94
C GLY A 824 -16.23 34.15 -11.77
N ASP A 825 -16.22 34.81 -10.61
CA ASP A 825 -16.73 34.21 -9.37
C ASP A 825 -18.15 33.64 -9.46
N TRP A 826 -18.27 32.36 -9.13
CA TRP A 826 -19.51 31.62 -8.93
C TRP A 826 -19.52 30.92 -7.58
N ASP A 827 -20.66 30.37 -7.17
CA ASP A 827 -20.88 29.84 -5.80
C ASP A 827 -21.11 28.32 -5.79
N TRP A 828 -21.93 27.81 -6.71
CA TRP A 828 -22.29 26.40 -6.82
C TRP A 828 -22.20 25.88 -8.26
N PHE A 829 -21.64 24.68 -8.42
CA PHE A 829 -21.55 23.94 -9.67
C PHE A 829 -22.64 22.86 -9.76
N ILE A 830 -23.34 22.77 -10.89
CA ILE A 830 -24.42 21.81 -11.14
C ILE A 830 -24.11 21.03 -12.43
N ASN A 831 -24.15 19.70 -12.37
CA ASN A 831 -24.03 18.85 -13.57
C ASN A 831 -25.39 18.32 -14.04
N LEU A 832 -25.76 18.68 -15.27
CA LEU A 832 -26.98 18.25 -15.95
C LEU A 832 -26.64 17.61 -17.30
N SER A 833 -27.63 16.92 -17.86
CA SER A 833 -27.60 16.39 -19.22
C SER A 833 -28.77 16.92 -20.05
N ALA A 834 -28.76 16.62 -21.34
CA ALA A 834 -29.80 17.06 -22.27
C ALA A 834 -31.24 16.61 -21.90
N SER A 835 -31.40 15.50 -21.18
CA SER A 835 -32.71 14.96 -20.76
C SER A 835 -33.11 15.29 -19.30
N ASP A 836 -32.42 16.24 -18.67
CA ASP A 836 -32.82 16.89 -17.42
C ASP A 836 -33.51 18.23 -17.73
N TYR A 837 -34.47 18.64 -16.91
CA TYR A 837 -35.20 19.90 -17.12
C TYR A 837 -35.55 20.62 -15.80
N PRO A 838 -35.54 21.97 -15.76
CA PRO A 838 -35.94 22.72 -14.57
C PRO A 838 -37.46 22.74 -14.38
N LEU A 839 -37.90 22.67 -13.11
CA LEU A 839 -39.29 22.79 -12.64
C LEU A 839 -39.56 24.12 -11.90
N VAL A 840 -38.59 25.04 -11.90
CA VAL A 840 -38.62 26.37 -11.28
C VAL A 840 -37.82 27.35 -12.16
N THR A 841 -38.12 28.65 -12.08
CA THR A 841 -37.36 29.67 -12.80
C THR A 841 -35.96 29.85 -12.18
N GLN A 842 -35.05 30.51 -12.92
CA GLN A 842 -33.74 30.86 -12.36
C GLN A 842 -33.86 31.87 -11.21
N ASP A 843 -34.85 32.76 -11.25
CA ASP A 843 -35.13 33.72 -10.17
C ASP A 843 -35.62 33.01 -8.90
N ASP A 844 -36.48 31.99 -9.01
CA ASP A 844 -36.90 31.14 -7.87
C ASP A 844 -35.68 30.47 -7.20
N LEU A 845 -34.79 29.89 -8.02
CA LEU A 845 -33.59 29.19 -7.58
C LEU A 845 -32.60 30.16 -6.91
N LEU A 846 -32.33 31.31 -7.54
CA LEU A 846 -31.45 32.36 -7.04
C LEU A 846 -31.99 33.01 -5.75
N HIS A 847 -33.31 33.19 -5.63
CA HIS A 847 -33.94 33.73 -4.43
C HIS A 847 -33.86 32.74 -3.27
N THR A 848 -34.20 31.47 -3.51
CA THR A 848 -34.15 30.44 -2.44
C THR A 848 -32.72 30.23 -1.93
N PHE A 849 -31.72 30.24 -2.82
CA PHE A 849 -30.31 30.08 -2.45
C PHE A 849 -29.65 31.37 -1.94
N LEU A 850 -30.31 32.53 -1.99
CA LEU A 850 -29.83 33.80 -1.41
C LEU A 850 -29.57 33.67 0.11
N HIS A 851 -30.40 32.87 0.79
CA HIS A 851 -30.40 32.69 2.23
C HIS A 851 -29.56 31.48 2.70
N LEU A 852 -28.87 30.78 1.79
CA LEU A 852 -28.13 29.56 2.11
C LEU A 852 -26.61 29.79 2.30
N PRO A 853 -25.97 29.10 3.27
CA PRO A 853 -24.51 29.05 3.37
C PRO A 853 -23.88 28.45 2.11
N ARG A 854 -22.89 29.13 1.53
CA ARG A 854 -22.32 28.83 0.20
C ARG A 854 -21.32 27.67 0.19
N ASP A 855 -21.02 27.13 1.36
CA ASP A 855 -20.23 25.92 1.59
C ASP A 855 -21.06 24.62 1.51
N LEU A 856 -22.40 24.71 1.45
CA LEU A 856 -23.28 23.53 1.36
C LEU A 856 -23.17 22.80 0.02
N ASN A 857 -23.14 21.46 0.09
CA ASN A 857 -23.06 20.56 -1.06
C ASN A 857 -24.27 19.61 -1.06
N PHE A 858 -25.15 19.74 -2.05
CA PHE A 858 -26.31 18.87 -2.22
C PHE A 858 -25.90 17.67 -3.07
N ILE A 859 -25.76 16.52 -2.40
CA ILE A 859 -25.29 15.27 -2.96
C ILE A 859 -25.95 14.12 -2.20
N ASP A 860 -26.86 13.39 -2.85
CA ASP A 860 -27.40 12.12 -2.34
C ASP A 860 -26.23 11.15 -2.09
N HIS A 861 -26.15 10.54 -0.90
CA HIS A 861 -25.05 9.64 -0.57
C HIS A 861 -25.41 8.59 0.48
N THR A 862 -24.98 7.36 0.24
CA THR A 862 -24.99 6.27 1.21
C THR A 862 -23.63 5.57 1.29
N SER A 863 -23.23 5.20 2.51
CA SER A 863 -22.07 4.33 2.75
C SER A 863 -22.44 2.84 2.79
N ASN A 864 -23.73 2.50 2.72
CA ASN A 864 -24.18 1.10 2.62
C ASN A 864 -24.19 0.66 1.15
N ILE A 865 -23.02 0.20 0.68
CA ILE A 865 -22.84 -0.23 -0.72
C ILE A 865 -23.44 -1.61 -1.01
N GLY A 866 -23.59 -2.49 -0.01
CA GLY A 866 -24.23 -3.80 -0.13
C GLY A 866 -23.80 -4.59 -1.37
N TRP A 867 -24.77 -5.01 -2.21
CA TRP A 867 -24.51 -5.75 -3.45
C TRP A 867 -23.64 -5.00 -4.46
N LYS A 868 -23.63 -3.64 -4.43
CA LYS A 868 -22.80 -2.82 -5.33
C LYS A 868 -21.30 -3.08 -5.08
N GLU A 869 -20.90 -3.53 -3.89
CA GLU A 869 -19.51 -3.89 -3.60
C GLU A 869 -19.00 -4.98 -4.56
N PHE A 870 -19.75 -6.08 -4.68
CA PHE A 870 -19.37 -7.23 -5.49
C PHE A 870 -19.60 -7.02 -6.99
N GLN A 871 -20.51 -6.13 -7.38
CA GLN A 871 -20.83 -5.85 -8.79
C GLN A 871 -20.15 -4.59 -9.38
N ARG A 872 -19.66 -3.66 -8.55
CA ARG A 872 -19.07 -2.37 -9.01
C ARG A 872 -17.70 -2.04 -8.45
N ALA A 873 -17.42 -2.39 -7.19
CA ALA A 873 -16.16 -2.03 -6.52
C ALA A 873 -15.05 -3.08 -6.70
N LYS A 874 -15.39 -4.36 -6.52
CA LYS A 874 -14.48 -5.51 -6.66
C LYS A 874 -14.13 -5.86 -8.11
N PRO A 875 -15.02 -5.77 -9.10
CA PRO A 875 -14.63 -5.88 -10.50
C PRO A 875 -13.69 -4.75 -10.92
N ILE A 876 -12.83 -5.02 -11.90
CA ILE A 876 -11.98 -4.03 -12.55
C ILE A 876 -12.54 -3.84 -13.95
N ILE A 877 -12.88 -2.59 -14.31
CA ILE A 877 -13.31 -2.24 -15.67
C ILE A 877 -12.26 -1.39 -16.39
N ILE A 878 -12.29 -1.42 -17.72
CA ILE A 878 -11.60 -0.47 -18.60
C ILE A 878 -12.67 0.20 -19.46
N ASP A 879 -12.76 1.53 -19.40
CA ASP A 879 -13.67 2.31 -20.23
C ASP A 879 -13.01 2.59 -21.59
N PRO A 880 -13.51 2.01 -22.70
CA PRO A 880 -12.93 2.23 -24.02
C PRO A 880 -13.02 3.69 -24.48
N GLY A 881 -13.90 4.52 -23.90
CA GLY A 881 -14.01 5.94 -24.22
C GLY A 881 -12.74 6.76 -23.91
N LEU A 882 -11.81 6.23 -23.11
CA LEU A 882 -10.50 6.83 -22.85
C LEU A 882 -9.44 6.54 -23.94
N TYR A 883 -9.66 5.51 -24.78
CA TYR A 883 -8.62 4.95 -25.67
C TYR A 883 -9.08 4.71 -27.11
N MET A 884 -10.39 4.62 -27.37
CA MET A 884 -10.98 4.33 -28.67
C MET A 884 -11.67 5.55 -29.27
N THR A 885 -11.86 5.55 -30.59
CA THR A 885 -12.54 6.63 -31.33
C THR A 885 -14.05 6.43 -31.47
N LYS A 886 -14.57 5.25 -31.06
CA LYS A 886 -16.00 4.89 -31.10
C LYS A 886 -16.50 4.51 -29.69
N LYS A 887 -17.77 4.80 -29.43
CA LYS A 887 -18.47 4.48 -28.18
C LYS A 887 -18.74 2.97 -28.10
N ALA A 888 -18.44 2.36 -26.96
CA ALA A 888 -18.66 0.94 -26.67
C ALA A 888 -18.95 0.75 -25.17
N ASP A 889 -19.49 -0.40 -24.78
CA ASP A 889 -19.67 -0.74 -23.35
C ASP A 889 -18.32 -1.06 -22.68
N VAL A 890 -18.28 -1.00 -21.36
CA VAL A 890 -17.05 -1.16 -20.58
C VAL A 890 -16.46 -2.57 -20.73
N PHE A 891 -15.14 -2.66 -20.90
CA PHE A 891 -14.44 -3.95 -20.93
C PHE A 891 -14.21 -4.47 -19.51
N TRP A 892 -14.48 -5.76 -19.32
CA TRP A 892 -14.36 -6.44 -18.03
C TRP A 892 -13.03 -7.18 -17.92
N VAL A 893 -12.30 -6.92 -16.83
CA VAL A 893 -11.10 -7.68 -16.46
C VAL A 893 -11.51 -8.86 -15.59
N THR A 894 -10.92 -10.04 -15.81
CA THR A 894 -11.31 -11.28 -15.10
C THR A 894 -10.87 -11.29 -13.64
N GLN A 895 -9.77 -10.61 -13.31
CA GLN A 895 -9.29 -10.41 -11.94
C GLN A 895 -10.18 -9.42 -11.18
N ARG A 896 -10.44 -9.71 -9.90
CA ARG A 896 -11.15 -8.82 -8.96
C ARG A 896 -10.18 -8.26 -7.92
N ARG A 897 -10.38 -7.01 -7.52
CA ARG A 897 -9.65 -6.33 -6.44
C ARG A 897 -10.40 -6.43 -5.11
N SER A 898 -9.67 -6.25 -4.01
CA SER A 898 -10.27 -5.90 -2.72
C SER A 898 -10.84 -4.46 -2.74
N VAL A 899 -11.69 -4.14 -1.77
CA VAL A 899 -12.05 -2.75 -1.48
C VAL A 899 -10.88 -2.02 -0.80
N PRO A 900 -10.72 -0.70 -1.00
CA PRO A 900 -9.65 0.05 -0.38
C PRO A 900 -9.86 0.19 1.13
N THR A 901 -8.79 0.09 1.92
CA THR A 901 -8.80 0.31 3.37
C THR A 901 -8.54 1.76 3.77
N ALA A 902 -7.90 2.54 2.88
CA ALA A 902 -7.50 3.93 3.16
C ALA A 902 -8.67 4.93 3.14
N PHE A 903 -9.81 4.59 2.52
CA PHE A 903 -11.02 5.41 2.50
C PHE A 903 -12.26 4.53 2.35
N LYS A 904 -13.36 4.95 2.99
CA LYS A 904 -14.67 4.29 2.92
C LYS A 904 -15.34 4.64 1.60
N LEU A 905 -15.86 3.65 0.87
CA LEU A 905 -16.58 3.89 -0.39
C LEU A 905 -18.00 4.41 -0.10
N PHE A 906 -18.39 5.47 -0.80
CA PHE A 906 -19.76 5.98 -0.81
C PHE A 906 -20.34 5.86 -2.23
N THR A 907 -21.65 5.66 -2.33
CA THR A 907 -22.37 5.76 -3.61
C THR A 907 -23.64 6.59 -3.46
N GLY A 908 -24.08 7.21 -4.55
CA GLY A 908 -25.27 8.05 -4.61
C GLY A 908 -25.68 8.38 -6.04
N SER A 909 -26.45 9.43 -6.21
CA SER A 909 -26.88 9.95 -7.52
C SER A 909 -25.70 10.42 -8.39
N ALA A 910 -25.84 10.36 -9.72
CA ALA A 910 -24.83 10.94 -10.61
C ALA A 910 -24.93 12.48 -10.71
N TRP A 911 -25.98 13.06 -10.16
CA TRP A 911 -26.31 14.49 -10.23
C TRP A 911 -26.12 15.14 -8.87
N MET A 912 -25.57 16.35 -8.87
CA MET A 912 -25.11 17.04 -7.66
C MET A 912 -25.03 18.55 -7.86
N LEU A 913 -25.24 19.29 -6.77
CA LEU A 913 -25.03 20.73 -6.68
C LEU A 913 -23.93 20.97 -5.64
N LEU A 914 -22.72 21.21 -6.13
CA LEU A 914 -21.49 21.25 -5.33
C LEU A 914 -21.04 22.69 -5.08
N SER A 915 -20.68 23.00 -3.84
CA SER A 915 -20.05 24.28 -3.47
C SER A 915 -18.73 24.48 -4.20
N ARG A 916 -18.41 25.74 -4.57
CA ARG A 916 -17.13 26.08 -5.19
C ARG A 916 -15.91 25.68 -4.35
N PRO A 917 -15.84 25.89 -3.02
CA PRO A 917 -14.70 25.44 -2.22
C PRO A 917 -14.43 23.93 -2.32
N PHE A 918 -15.47 23.10 -2.48
CA PHE A 918 -15.27 21.67 -2.71
C PHE A 918 -14.75 21.38 -4.13
N ILE A 919 -15.24 22.09 -5.15
CA ILE A 919 -14.71 21.97 -6.52
C ILE A 919 -13.24 22.41 -6.59
N ASP A 920 -12.89 23.55 -5.98
CA ASP A 920 -11.51 24.03 -5.84
C ASP A 920 -10.62 22.97 -5.16
N TYR A 921 -11.10 22.35 -4.07
CA TYR A 921 -10.42 21.25 -3.41
C TYR A 921 -10.23 20.02 -4.34
N THR A 922 -11.22 19.65 -5.16
CA THR A 922 -11.06 18.50 -6.09
C THR A 922 -10.10 18.75 -7.26
N ILE A 923 -9.86 20.01 -7.65
CA ILE A 923 -9.09 20.37 -8.86
C ILE A 923 -7.71 20.95 -8.49
N TRP A 924 -7.67 21.91 -7.57
CA TRP A 924 -6.45 22.63 -7.14
C TRP A 924 -5.96 22.21 -5.75
N GLY A 925 -6.76 21.49 -4.94
CA GLY A 925 -6.39 21.06 -3.60
C GLY A 925 -5.03 20.36 -3.53
N TRP A 926 -4.22 20.73 -2.53
CA TRP A 926 -2.86 20.19 -2.35
C TRP A 926 -2.87 18.77 -1.75
N ASP A 927 -3.97 18.35 -1.12
CA ASP A 927 -4.20 16.98 -0.67
C ASP A 927 -4.19 16.00 -1.87
N ASN A 928 -3.66 14.80 -1.66
CA ASN A 928 -3.69 13.72 -2.63
C ASN A 928 -5.01 12.94 -2.64
N LEU A 929 -5.86 13.06 -1.62
CA LEU A 929 -7.12 12.31 -1.51
C LEU A 929 -8.00 12.37 -2.78
N PRO A 930 -8.30 13.54 -3.40
CA PRO A 930 -9.07 13.58 -4.65
C PRO A 930 -8.39 12.80 -5.79
N ARG A 931 -7.05 12.87 -5.89
CA ARG A 931 -6.24 12.21 -6.93
C ARG A 931 -6.19 10.70 -6.74
N THR A 932 -6.00 10.24 -5.50
CA THR A 932 -5.99 8.82 -5.12
C THR A 932 -7.35 8.17 -5.32
N VAL A 933 -8.44 8.86 -4.93
CA VAL A 933 -9.81 8.38 -5.16
C VAL A 933 -10.12 8.38 -6.66
N LEU A 934 -9.70 9.38 -7.44
CA LEU A 934 -9.91 9.41 -8.90
C LEU A 934 -9.20 8.23 -9.59
N MET A 935 -7.97 7.92 -9.19
CA MET A 935 -7.24 6.75 -9.69
C MET A 935 -7.95 5.42 -9.36
N TYR A 936 -8.60 5.29 -8.20
CA TYR A 936 -9.40 4.11 -7.87
C TYR A 936 -10.69 4.02 -8.70
N TYR A 937 -11.36 5.16 -8.89
CA TYR A 937 -12.62 5.26 -9.64
C TYR A 937 -12.45 5.20 -11.17
N ALA A 938 -11.23 5.35 -11.69
CA ALA A 938 -10.88 5.11 -13.09
C ALA A 938 -11.14 3.66 -13.56
N ASN A 939 -11.23 2.69 -12.63
CA ASN A 939 -11.55 1.29 -12.93
C ASN A 939 -12.79 0.76 -12.18
N PHE A 940 -13.70 1.65 -11.79
CA PHE A 940 -14.93 1.35 -11.02
C PHE A 940 -16.17 1.45 -11.91
N LEU A 941 -17.17 0.57 -11.76
CA LEU A 941 -18.40 0.63 -12.56
C LEU A 941 -19.38 1.70 -12.03
N SER A 942 -19.88 2.55 -12.91
CA SER A 942 -20.61 3.79 -12.57
C SER A 942 -19.78 4.74 -11.70
N SER A 943 -18.60 5.15 -12.17
CA SER A 943 -17.74 6.11 -11.46
C SER A 943 -18.43 7.43 -11.02
N PRO A 944 -19.37 8.03 -11.79
CA PRO A 944 -20.08 9.25 -11.37
C PRO A 944 -20.88 9.05 -10.08
N GLU A 945 -21.56 7.90 -9.93
CA GLU A 945 -22.34 7.49 -8.76
C GLU A 945 -21.47 7.24 -7.50
N GLY A 946 -20.18 7.60 -7.47
CA GLY A 946 -19.30 7.30 -6.32
C GLY A 946 -18.04 8.17 -6.13
N TYR A 947 -17.49 8.79 -7.19
CA TYR A 947 -16.25 9.58 -7.08
C TYR A 947 -16.39 10.77 -6.10
N PHE A 948 -17.23 11.76 -6.43
CA PHE A 948 -17.40 12.97 -5.61
C PHE A 948 -17.92 12.64 -4.21
N HIS A 949 -18.87 11.70 -4.10
CA HIS A 949 -19.37 11.11 -2.86
C HIS A 949 -18.25 10.62 -1.92
N THR A 950 -17.30 9.86 -2.48
CA THR A 950 -16.20 9.28 -1.71
C THR A 950 -15.19 10.34 -1.31
N VAL A 951 -14.90 11.33 -2.16
CA VAL A 951 -14.01 12.44 -1.82
C VAL A 951 -14.62 13.32 -0.72
N ILE A 952 -15.88 13.77 -0.88
CA ILE A 952 -16.52 14.71 0.06
C ILE A 952 -16.75 14.11 1.45
N CYS A 953 -17.13 12.83 1.51
CA CYS A 953 -17.30 12.13 2.79
C CYS A 953 -15.97 11.64 3.40
N SER A 954 -14.86 11.64 2.66
CA SER A 954 -13.54 11.32 3.20
C SER A 954 -12.78 12.55 3.68
N ALA A 955 -12.89 13.69 3.00
CA ALA A 955 -12.22 14.94 3.36
C ALA A 955 -12.86 15.57 4.61
N GLN A 956 -12.09 15.72 5.70
CA GLN A 956 -12.64 16.14 7.01
C GLN A 956 -13.34 17.50 6.96
N GLU A 957 -12.84 18.42 6.13
CA GLU A 957 -13.33 19.78 5.94
C GLU A 957 -14.77 19.83 5.39
N PHE A 958 -15.17 18.84 4.58
CA PHE A 958 -16.45 18.87 3.83
C PHE A 958 -17.51 17.89 4.35
N ARG A 959 -17.17 16.95 5.24
CA ARG A 959 -18.12 15.98 5.83
C ARG A 959 -19.36 16.64 6.46
N ASN A 960 -19.17 17.83 7.03
CA ASN A 960 -20.19 18.58 7.78
C ASN A 960 -20.98 19.58 6.92
N THR A 961 -20.73 19.65 5.61
CA THR A 961 -21.43 20.56 4.67
C THR A 961 -22.31 19.82 3.66
N THR A 962 -22.40 18.49 3.73
CA THR A 962 -23.28 17.73 2.82
C THR A 962 -24.76 17.84 3.20
N VAL A 963 -25.61 17.97 2.19
CA VAL A 963 -27.07 17.83 2.24
C VAL A 963 -27.42 16.59 1.42
N ASN A 964 -28.10 15.62 2.03
CA ASN A 964 -28.30 14.30 1.43
C ASN A 964 -29.53 14.29 0.50
N SER A 965 -29.38 14.89 -0.68
CA SER A 965 -30.36 14.97 -1.78
C SER A 965 -29.65 15.41 -3.07
N ASP A 966 -30.09 14.92 -4.23
CA ASP A 966 -29.63 15.34 -5.56
C ASP A 966 -30.50 16.43 -6.22
N LEU A 967 -31.55 16.88 -5.53
CA LEU A 967 -32.52 17.88 -6.00
C LEU A 967 -33.26 17.53 -7.31
N HIS A 968 -33.36 16.24 -7.68
CA HIS A 968 -34.09 15.79 -8.88
C HIS A 968 -35.36 15.01 -8.52
N PHE A 969 -36.47 15.30 -9.21
CA PHE A 969 -37.59 14.37 -9.30
C PHE A 969 -37.27 13.26 -10.31
N ILE A 970 -37.35 12.00 -9.86
CA ILE A 970 -37.09 10.82 -10.68
C ILE A 970 -38.20 9.78 -10.45
N SER A 971 -38.92 9.42 -11.51
CA SER A 971 -39.95 8.37 -11.48
C SER A 971 -39.36 7.03 -11.94
N TRP A 972 -39.78 5.93 -11.32
CA TRP A 972 -39.29 4.58 -11.62
C TRP A 972 -40.45 3.64 -11.93
N ASP A 973 -40.24 2.75 -12.90
CA ASP A 973 -41.11 1.59 -13.10
C ASP A 973 -41.16 0.71 -11.83
N ASN A 974 -42.21 -0.11 -11.69
CA ASN A 974 -42.27 -1.16 -10.69
C ASN A 974 -42.43 -2.55 -11.36
N PRO A 975 -41.45 -3.47 -11.26
CA PRO A 975 -40.14 -3.30 -10.62
C PRO A 975 -39.21 -2.32 -11.36
N PRO A 976 -38.26 -1.68 -10.67
CA PRO A 976 -37.38 -0.68 -11.28
C PRO A 976 -36.45 -1.27 -12.34
N LYS A 977 -36.53 -0.72 -13.55
CA LYS A 977 -35.62 -1.03 -14.66
C LYS A 977 -34.26 -0.36 -14.47
N GLN A 978 -33.28 -0.71 -15.31
CA GLN A 978 -31.90 -0.17 -15.28
C GLN A 978 -31.84 1.38 -15.45
N HIS A 979 -32.88 1.98 -16.03
CA HIS A 979 -33.02 3.43 -16.18
C HIS A 979 -34.41 3.84 -15.68
N PRO A 980 -34.57 5.08 -15.16
CA PRO A 980 -35.86 5.58 -14.72
C PRO A 980 -36.88 5.67 -15.86
N HIS A 981 -38.15 5.83 -15.50
CA HIS A 981 -39.24 6.06 -16.44
C HIS A 981 -39.02 7.37 -17.23
N PHE A 982 -39.55 7.45 -18.45
CA PHE A 982 -39.57 8.71 -19.19
C PHE A 982 -40.79 9.52 -18.75
N LEU A 983 -40.54 10.68 -18.12
CA LEU A 983 -41.56 11.54 -17.56
C LEU A 983 -42.44 12.13 -18.67
N ASN A 984 -43.76 12.08 -18.46
CA ASN A 984 -44.77 12.57 -19.38
C ASN A 984 -45.89 13.31 -18.62
N LEU A 985 -46.94 13.76 -19.32
CA LEU A 985 -48.05 14.53 -18.77
C LEU A 985 -48.72 13.92 -17.53
N SER A 986 -48.71 12.59 -17.35
CA SER A 986 -49.29 11.92 -16.18
C SER A 986 -48.44 12.01 -14.90
N ASP A 987 -47.15 12.35 -15.03
CA ASP A 987 -46.24 12.60 -13.91
C ASP A 987 -46.22 14.09 -13.49
N MET A 988 -46.91 14.99 -14.22
CA MET A 988 -46.87 16.45 -13.99
C MET A 988 -47.22 16.86 -12.55
N GLN A 989 -48.29 16.30 -11.98
CA GLN A 989 -48.68 16.63 -10.60
C GLN A 989 -47.62 16.14 -9.60
N LYS A 990 -47.06 14.94 -9.80
CA LYS A 990 -46.01 14.37 -8.95
C LYS A 990 -44.73 15.23 -8.99
N MET A 991 -44.38 15.75 -10.17
CA MET A 991 -43.29 16.72 -10.34
C MET A 991 -43.53 18.00 -9.53
N ILE A 992 -44.74 18.56 -9.57
CA ILE A 992 -45.12 19.73 -8.77
C ILE A 992 -45.01 19.41 -7.27
N ASP A 993 -45.69 18.36 -6.81
CA ASP A 993 -45.79 17.92 -5.40
C ASP A 993 -44.42 17.56 -4.79
N SER A 994 -43.47 17.08 -5.60
CA SER A 994 -42.11 16.76 -5.15
C SER A 994 -41.32 17.95 -4.62
N ASN A 995 -41.73 19.17 -4.99
CA ASN A 995 -41.01 20.42 -4.73
C ASN A 995 -39.57 20.50 -5.26
N ALA A 996 -39.14 19.54 -6.10
CA ALA A 996 -37.80 19.52 -6.69
C ALA A 996 -37.61 20.66 -7.72
N PRO A 997 -36.41 21.27 -7.79
CA PRO A 997 -36.09 22.27 -8.81
C PRO A 997 -35.78 21.67 -10.19
N PHE A 998 -35.42 20.39 -10.28
CA PHE A 998 -35.13 19.68 -11.52
C PHE A 998 -35.90 18.35 -11.60
N ALA A 999 -36.06 17.81 -12.80
CA ALA A 999 -36.66 16.49 -13.02
C ALA A 999 -35.95 15.73 -14.15
N ARG A 1000 -35.97 14.39 -14.08
CA ARG A 1000 -35.53 13.53 -15.17
C ARG A 1000 -36.27 12.18 -15.26
N LYS A 1001 -36.34 11.57 -16.44
CA LYS A 1001 -35.79 11.99 -17.74
C LYS A 1001 -36.90 12.24 -18.75
N PHE A 1002 -36.71 13.19 -19.65
CA PHE A 1002 -37.68 13.50 -20.70
C PHE A 1002 -37.27 12.90 -22.05
N HIS A 1003 -38.24 12.65 -22.92
CA HIS A 1003 -37.99 12.42 -24.34
C HIS A 1003 -37.71 13.76 -25.05
N GLN A 1004 -37.11 13.70 -26.24
CA GLN A 1004 -37.06 14.86 -27.14
C GLN A 1004 -38.50 15.24 -27.50
N ASP A 1005 -38.81 16.55 -27.39
CA ASP A 1005 -40.09 17.15 -27.81
C ASP A 1005 -41.35 16.49 -27.22
N ASP A 1006 -41.26 15.98 -25.99
CA ASP A 1006 -42.43 15.50 -25.23
C ASP A 1006 -43.35 16.67 -24.82
N PRO A 1007 -44.68 16.58 -25.04
CA PRO A 1007 -45.64 17.62 -24.66
C PRO A 1007 -45.62 18.04 -23.18
N VAL A 1008 -45.07 17.21 -22.27
CA VAL A 1008 -44.87 17.63 -20.87
C VAL A 1008 -43.86 18.77 -20.73
N LEU A 1009 -42.87 18.87 -21.64
CA LEU A 1009 -41.92 19.98 -21.65
C LEU A 1009 -42.60 21.30 -22.02
N ASP A 1010 -43.53 21.28 -22.98
CA ASP A 1010 -44.32 22.46 -23.36
C ASP A 1010 -45.26 22.89 -22.21
N LYS A 1011 -45.74 21.92 -21.42
CA LYS A 1011 -46.54 22.15 -20.22
C LYS A 1011 -45.70 22.71 -19.05
N ILE A 1012 -44.49 22.22 -18.83
CA ILE A 1012 -43.54 22.79 -17.85
C ILE A 1012 -43.15 24.21 -18.26
N ASP A 1013 -42.89 24.44 -19.55
CA ASP A 1013 -42.55 25.75 -20.08
C ASP A 1013 -43.66 26.77 -19.82
N SER A 1014 -44.90 26.43 -20.16
CA SER A 1014 -46.05 27.32 -20.01
C SER A 1014 -46.51 27.50 -18.55
N GLU A 1015 -46.66 26.42 -17.77
CA GLU A 1015 -47.23 26.49 -16.40
C GLU A 1015 -46.20 26.80 -15.30
N LEU A 1016 -44.94 26.35 -15.42
CA LEU A 1016 -43.94 26.49 -14.35
C LEU A 1016 -42.87 27.53 -14.67
N LEU A 1017 -42.38 27.58 -15.91
CA LEU A 1017 -41.33 28.52 -16.32
C LEU A 1017 -41.87 29.81 -16.95
N SER A 1018 -43.19 29.89 -17.22
CA SER A 1018 -43.83 31.00 -17.93
C SER A 1018 -43.18 31.37 -19.27
N ARG A 1019 -42.56 30.40 -19.96
CA ARG A 1019 -41.72 30.56 -21.15
C ARG A 1019 -42.46 30.23 -22.44
N GLY A 1020 -42.19 30.99 -23.51
CA GLY A 1020 -42.68 30.70 -24.85
C GLY A 1020 -41.75 29.76 -25.65
N PRO A 1021 -42.22 29.16 -26.76
CA PRO A 1021 -41.38 28.39 -27.68
C PRO A 1021 -40.21 29.24 -28.20
N GLY A 1022 -38.98 28.71 -28.10
CA GLY A 1022 -37.75 29.39 -28.54
C GLY A 1022 -37.33 30.63 -27.73
N MET A 1023 -38.05 30.99 -26.66
CA MET A 1023 -37.71 32.12 -25.78
C MET A 1023 -36.82 31.68 -24.62
N LEU A 1024 -36.14 32.65 -23.98
CA LEU A 1024 -35.47 32.48 -22.69
C LEU A 1024 -36.47 32.50 -21.52
N THR A 1025 -36.12 31.83 -20.41
CA THR A 1025 -36.93 31.85 -19.20
C THR A 1025 -36.97 33.27 -18.62
N PRO A 1026 -38.15 33.87 -18.43
CA PRO A 1026 -38.27 35.23 -17.90
C PRO A 1026 -37.76 35.33 -16.46
N GLY A 1027 -37.09 36.45 -16.16
CA GLY A 1027 -36.66 36.82 -14.82
C GLY A 1027 -36.78 38.33 -14.60
N GLY A 1028 -36.39 38.82 -13.41
CA GLY A 1028 -36.43 40.25 -13.06
C GLY A 1028 -35.55 41.15 -13.93
N TRP A 1029 -34.56 40.55 -14.59
CA TRP A 1029 -33.69 41.18 -15.60
C TRP A 1029 -34.34 41.36 -16.98
N CYS A 1030 -35.49 40.72 -17.24
CA CYS A 1030 -36.22 40.83 -18.50
C CYS A 1030 -37.29 41.93 -18.40
N ILE A 1031 -37.05 43.07 -19.06
CA ILE A 1031 -37.89 44.28 -18.92
C ILE A 1031 -38.77 44.56 -20.16
N GLY A 1032 -38.80 43.66 -21.13
CA GLY A 1032 -39.55 43.83 -22.38
C GLY A 1032 -41.04 43.47 -22.28
N SER A 1033 -41.83 44.07 -23.16
CA SER A 1033 -43.24 43.70 -23.31
C SER A 1033 -43.41 42.38 -24.07
N ARG A 1034 -44.47 41.64 -23.73
CA ARG A 1034 -44.95 40.43 -24.42
C ARG A 1034 -46.02 40.71 -25.48
N GLU A 1035 -46.52 41.94 -25.57
CA GLU A 1035 -47.74 42.29 -26.33
C GLU A 1035 -47.66 41.98 -27.83
N ASN A 1036 -46.45 41.94 -28.40
CA ASN A 1036 -46.20 41.60 -29.82
C ASN A 1036 -45.60 40.20 -30.04
N GLY A 1037 -45.61 39.32 -29.04
CA GLY A 1037 -44.96 38.00 -29.13
C GLY A 1037 -43.43 38.03 -29.12
N THR A 1038 -42.84 39.19 -28.85
CA THR A 1038 -41.39 39.39 -28.66
C THR A 1038 -40.90 38.75 -27.36
N ASP A 1039 -39.70 38.14 -27.35
CA ASP A 1039 -39.09 37.65 -26.12
C ASP A 1039 -38.80 38.83 -25.17
N PRO A 1040 -39.40 38.87 -23.95
CA PRO A 1040 -39.23 39.98 -23.01
C PRO A 1040 -37.79 40.14 -22.50
N CYS A 1041 -36.95 39.12 -22.64
CA CYS A 1041 -35.53 39.13 -22.29
C CYS A 1041 -34.64 39.73 -23.40
N SER A 1042 -35.20 40.11 -24.55
CA SER A 1042 -34.50 40.88 -25.60
C SER A 1042 -34.02 42.24 -25.08
N THR A 1043 -34.82 42.89 -24.23
CA THR A 1043 -34.48 44.13 -23.53
C THR A 1043 -34.09 43.82 -22.09
N ILE A 1044 -32.86 44.19 -21.74
CA ILE A 1044 -32.17 43.77 -20.52
C ILE A 1044 -32.16 44.91 -19.49
N GLY A 1045 -32.65 44.63 -18.29
CA GLY A 1045 -32.55 45.47 -17.10
C GLY A 1045 -31.38 45.05 -16.18
N ASP A 1046 -31.47 45.37 -14.88
CA ASP A 1046 -30.47 44.96 -13.89
C ASP A 1046 -30.54 43.45 -13.62
N ILE A 1047 -29.41 42.77 -13.82
CA ILE A 1047 -29.18 41.34 -13.58
C ILE A 1047 -29.15 40.97 -12.09
N SER A 1048 -29.38 41.92 -11.19
CA SER A 1048 -29.40 41.74 -9.73
C SER A 1048 -30.80 41.79 -9.13
N ILE A 1049 -31.80 42.24 -9.91
CA ILE A 1049 -33.21 42.23 -9.50
C ILE A 1049 -33.79 40.85 -9.79
N LEU A 1050 -34.22 40.15 -8.75
CA LEU A 1050 -34.96 38.89 -8.86
C LEU A 1050 -36.47 39.13 -8.78
N ARG A 1051 -37.25 38.37 -9.53
CA ARG A 1051 -38.71 38.26 -9.43
C ARG A 1051 -39.11 36.79 -9.21
N PRO A 1052 -38.99 36.27 -7.98
CA PRO A 1052 -39.43 34.91 -7.66
C PRO A 1052 -40.93 34.74 -7.94
N GLY A 1053 -41.30 33.57 -8.43
CA GLY A 1053 -42.67 33.15 -8.73
C GLY A 1053 -43.18 32.10 -7.73
N PRO A 1054 -44.15 31.26 -8.14
CA PRO A 1054 -44.64 30.16 -7.31
C PRO A 1054 -43.62 29.04 -7.04
N GLY A 1055 -42.55 28.96 -7.87
CA GLY A 1055 -41.51 27.94 -7.72
C GLY A 1055 -40.65 28.13 -6.47
N GLU A 1056 -40.42 29.37 -6.06
CA GLU A 1056 -39.67 29.76 -4.86
C GLU A 1056 -40.25 29.13 -3.59
N LYS A 1057 -41.58 29.19 -3.40
CA LYS A 1057 -42.25 28.62 -2.22
C LYS A 1057 -42.17 27.10 -2.17
N ARG A 1058 -42.26 26.44 -3.33
CA ARG A 1058 -42.06 24.99 -3.47
C ARG A 1058 -40.63 24.63 -3.06
N LEU A 1059 -39.64 25.24 -3.70
CA LEU A 1059 -38.22 24.98 -3.44
C LEU A 1059 -37.83 25.30 -1.99
N GLY A 1060 -38.26 26.43 -1.45
CA GLY A 1060 -38.04 26.82 -0.05
C GLY A 1060 -38.61 25.83 0.95
N THR A 1061 -39.75 25.19 0.63
CA THR A 1061 -40.34 24.11 1.44
C THR A 1061 -39.46 22.86 1.44
N LEU A 1062 -38.96 22.45 0.27
CA LEU A 1062 -38.03 21.32 0.14
C LEU A 1062 -36.71 21.59 0.90
N ILE A 1063 -36.10 22.75 0.66
CA ILE A 1063 -34.84 23.17 1.29
C ILE A 1063 -34.98 23.24 2.82
N SER A 1064 -36.08 23.79 3.33
CA SER A 1064 -36.36 23.83 4.79
C SER A 1064 -36.51 22.44 5.39
N SER A 1065 -37.15 21.50 4.66
CA SER A 1065 -37.27 20.10 5.08
C SER A 1065 -35.92 19.38 5.11
N LEU A 1066 -35.07 19.59 4.09
CA LEU A 1066 -33.73 19.00 4.00
C LEU A 1066 -32.76 19.55 5.06
N LEU A 1067 -32.86 20.84 5.40
CA LEU A 1067 -31.99 21.51 6.37
C LEU A 1067 -32.51 21.45 7.82
N SER A 1068 -33.67 20.82 8.05
CA SER A 1068 -34.20 20.57 9.40
C SER A 1068 -33.24 19.71 10.25
N ASN A 1069 -33.29 19.87 11.58
CA ASN A 1069 -32.43 19.13 12.51
C ASN A 1069 -32.57 17.61 12.41
N GLU A 1070 -33.74 17.10 12.00
CA GLU A 1070 -34.02 15.67 11.83
C GLU A 1070 -33.43 15.10 10.54
N ASN A 1071 -33.33 15.90 9.47
CA ASN A 1071 -32.86 15.44 8.17
C ASN A 1071 -31.40 15.80 7.89
N PHE A 1072 -30.93 16.97 8.31
CA PHE A 1072 -29.58 17.45 7.98
C PHE A 1072 -28.50 16.68 8.74
N ARG A 1073 -28.35 16.94 10.05
CA ARG A 1073 -27.27 16.33 10.88
C ARG A 1073 -27.28 14.79 10.90
N PRO A 1074 -28.44 14.09 10.92
CA PRO A 1074 -28.42 12.63 10.93
C PRO A 1074 -28.01 11.98 9.59
N ARG A 1075 -28.18 12.68 8.46
CA ARG A 1075 -27.90 12.15 7.10
C ARG A 1075 -26.57 12.65 6.49
N GLN A 1076 -25.78 13.43 7.23
CA GLN A 1076 -24.42 13.82 6.85
C GLN A 1076 -23.43 12.64 6.81
N CYS A 1077 -22.28 12.86 6.17
CA CYS A 1077 -21.25 11.85 5.96
C CYS A 1077 -20.74 11.21 7.27
N LYS A 1078 -20.83 9.88 7.36
CA LYS A 1078 -20.40 9.02 8.48
C LYS A 1078 -19.72 7.77 7.95
#